data_AF-A0A945F3X7-F1
#
_entry.id   AF-A0A945F3X7-F1
#
_cell.length_a   1.000
_cell.length_b   1.000
_cell.length_c   1.000
_cell.angle_alpha   90.00
_cell.angle_beta   90.00
_cell.angle_gamma   90.00
#
_symmetry.space_group_name_H-M   'P 1'
#
loop_
_entity.id
_entity.type
_entity.pdbx_description
1 polymer ?
#
loop_
_entity_poly.entity_id
_entity_poly.type
_entity_poly.pdbx_seq_one_letter_code
_entity_poly.pdbx_strand_id
1 'polypeptide(L)'
;MNGLKKILLGGVLALVFACVGPYVLMTSPVAYAALITWDGGAGDGLWNSANNWSGDVVPTQWDAVYIGSPTTSYTVQVAGGQIADFDTLTIGGALMGNTARLYLYGNIGTGTNLRLDAASTVYQMNNVQQTLWGELWILDGGTLKHGNNSTTQAYEVDFSVATFTVDAGGTIDVDDLGYDKGEGPAPGTYVIGNAGGGGHGGNGGNGNQAGSLGGIAYCSSTNPATMGSGGGHGNGGAGGGIVMIEVSGTATINGEITADGGWGGASSGGGAGGGVKITANTIAGTPSSFTAVGGEAVGYPTSYWGGGGGGCIYLGYVTSNSISSATVTGGISDYDHGDDGTFLAPDSCTSSGSEGDWNTAGTWDNCGGTVPQAGEDVSISHAVTIGDYTINAVDNITIASGGTLTQNNDDTQTLTGTLTVESGGTLTHGDHAYVDGDSQLYEVDFSAANITIEDGGAVDVDGLGHEGGGHSQDGNGTGGGFFATYADGSGGGHHGNGGMDVEGDAGGVGYMSIYDPSTLGSGGGGGGCCSLAGGDGGGLVILQATGTIDISGTITADGTSGIETGGGGAGGGIKLVADIITNTDAVDDFSVIGGNGGSYGAGGGGGGGVYIEFTTSNSIASSDIDHYGGAKGGSAEDGGAGIVAIYDTDSGDSASLYSDNGARDGATSTQAAASVTAKNIDLQNNAEYTIPSGGSLTLNDPDNSPVENGDGTGIIRVTEGTLYANATLTIQDAILEMHQTGTLSGVSTLNITGTDAGEMGYLDLRYFTSSLAFSIATLNLNAYSMLTHGENTEGNGEHAVNVSATTININADAEVDVDGRGHQGSKIQTTDGFGPAAGVYGGYASGTGAGHGGDGGNDTDGDAGTAADVDIANIATFGSGGGGRGSALSGNGGDGGGLVILTASGTLDIDGTITADGDAGTDYAGGGAGGGVKLVADSITGDATASISADGGLASVGHGAGAGGGGAVSVEYTTTLTANISCSSISALGGAGYADGGAGPIYIVDTDGDSGDICVDNGSNTGGTSTQYPSSVTAARIKIVGDNKYVVPSGKTLVLDDSDNAPFFSGDGTGTLSIEAGGVLTPNATLIIDDTELEFYDTATLNNATTLTLNGTNGSIKGTLELYDYTSSSAFSIATLNINAYGMLTHGENTEDNGAHVVNVSSTDINITANGSVDVDGRGHEGGGRYEDGYGDGGGVYGTYASGAGGGHGGHGGTDDEEDAGGISDIDITNISTLGSGGAGWGCCSAKGG
;
A
#
# COMPACT_ATOMS: atom_id res chain seq x y z
N MET A 1 -29.22 41.55 8.99
CA MET A 1 -30.08 40.72 9.85
C MET A 1 -29.15 39.96 10.78
N ASN A 2 -28.85 40.56 11.94
CA ASN A 2 -29.31 40.16 13.28
C ASN A 2 -28.68 38.86 13.81
N GLY A 3 -27.63 39.01 14.63
CA GLY A 3 -27.03 37.98 15.47
C GLY A 3 -25.86 38.56 16.28
N LEU A 4 -26.16 39.32 17.35
CA LEU A 4 -25.22 40.06 18.19
C LEU A 4 -25.21 39.46 19.61
N LYS A 5 -24.05 39.09 20.19
CA LYS A 5 -23.51 39.54 21.51
C LYS A 5 -22.60 38.52 22.28
N LYS A 6 -21.36 39.01 22.51
CA LYS A 6 -20.58 39.16 23.78
C LYS A 6 -20.18 37.95 24.65
N ILE A 7 -18.86 37.85 24.90
CA ILE A 7 -18.07 37.98 26.18
C ILE A 7 -16.58 38.10 25.71
N LEU A 8 -15.81 39.19 25.79
CA LEU A 8 -15.22 40.05 26.85
C LEU A 8 -14.06 39.45 27.70
N LEU A 9 -12.84 39.92 27.38
CA LEU A 9 -11.71 40.36 28.24
C LEU A 9 -10.49 39.44 28.52
N GLY A 10 -9.28 39.94 28.13
CA GLY A 10 -7.95 39.63 28.70
C GLY A 10 -6.92 39.24 27.63
N GLY A 11 -6.12 40.13 27.05
CA GLY A 11 -4.90 40.70 27.65
C GLY A 11 -3.95 41.17 26.52
N VAL A 12 -3.15 42.19 26.82
CA VAL A 12 -2.30 42.99 25.92
C VAL A 12 -0.96 42.30 25.67
N LEU A 13 -0.47 42.18 24.42
CA LEU A 13 0.88 42.64 23.94
C LEU A 13 1.14 42.21 22.47
N ALA A 14 1.97 43.00 21.78
CA ALA A 14 2.65 42.76 20.50
C ALA A 14 1.86 42.98 19.19
N LEU A 15 2.11 44.15 18.60
CA LEU A 15 1.90 44.55 17.21
C LEU A 15 3.23 44.27 16.48
N VAL A 16 3.23 43.66 15.26
CA VAL A 16 4.16 43.84 14.10
C VAL A 16 4.15 42.60 13.17
N PHE A 17 3.75 42.84 11.90
CA PHE A 17 3.92 42.06 10.63
C PHE A 17 3.27 40.65 10.54
N ALA A 18 2.70 40.15 9.44
CA ALA A 18 2.69 40.55 8.03
C ALA A 18 1.38 40.07 7.36
N CYS A 19 0.91 40.76 6.32
CA CYS A 19 0.17 40.13 5.20
C CYS A 19 0.05 41.14 4.07
N VAL A 20 0.95 41.10 3.08
CA VAL A 20 0.58 41.26 1.66
C VAL A 20 1.66 40.59 0.79
N GLY A 21 1.36 39.41 0.23
CA GLY A 21 2.03 38.88 -0.95
C GLY A 21 1.46 39.53 -2.23
N PRO A 22 2.24 39.67 -3.31
CA PRO A 22 1.83 40.47 -4.47
C PRO A 22 0.86 39.69 -5.37
N TYR A 23 -0.39 40.13 -5.41
CA TYR A 23 -1.28 39.83 -6.52
C TYR A 23 -0.93 40.75 -7.71
N VAL A 24 -0.49 40.13 -8.80
CA VAL A 24 -0.34 40.76 -10.11
C VAL A 24 -1.73 41.14 -10.62
N LEU A 25 -2.03 42.44 -10.63
CA LEU A 25 -3.14 43.04 -11.37
C LEU A 25 -2.59 44.17 -12.24
N MET A 26 -2.29 43.84 -13.50
CA MET A 26 -2.16 44.84 -14.55
C MET A 26 -3.52 45.56 -14.72
N THR A 27 -3.54 46.90 -14.61
CA THR A 27 -4.12 47.82 -15.64
C THR A 27 -4.26 49.27 -15.12
N SER A 28 -3.30 50.13 -15.50
CA SER A 28 -3.48 51.54 -15.90
C SER A 28 -2.09 52.15 -16.12
N PRO A 29 -1.81 52.87 -17.22
CA PRO A 29 -0.49 53.46 -17.44
C PRO A 29 -0.29 54.60 -16.44
N VAL A 30 0.63 54.44 -15.49
CA VAL A 30 1.11 55.55 -14.67
C VAL A 30 1.82 56.51 -15.63
N ALA A 31 1.39 57.78 -15.63
CA ALA A 31 1.99 58.82 -16.43
C ALA A 31 3.50 58.88 -16.15
N TYR A 32 4.31 59.06 -17.21
CA TYR A 32 5.76 59.22 -17.15
C TYR A 32 6.21 60.07 -15.94
N ALA A 33 7.13 59.55 -15.13
CA ALA A 33 7.85 60.31 -14.12
C ALA A 33 8.43 61.58 -14.77
N ALA A 34 8.07 62.75 -14.24
CA ALA A 34 8.65 63.99 -14.72
C ALA A 34 10.11 64.05 -14.22
N LEU A 35 11.05 64.31 -15.13
CA LEU A 35 12.42 64.63 -14.73
C LEU A 35 12.43 66.04 -14.14
N ILE A 36 12.67 66.15 -12.85
CA ILE A 36 12.82 67.42 -12.13
C ILE A 36 14.31 67.65 -11.85
N THR A 37 14.86 68.70 -12.45
CA THR A 37 16.29 69.03 -12.34
C THR A 37 16.49 70.21 -11.39
N TRP A 38 17.52 70.14 -10.55
CA TRP A 38 17.93 71.27 -9.74
C TRP A 38 18.50 72.39 -10.63
N ASP A 39 17.91 73.58 -10.60
CA ASP A 39 18.38 74.76 -11.33
C ASP A 39 18.93 75.87 -10.41
N GLY A 40 18.62 75.80 -9.11
CA GLY A 40 19.07 76.75 -8.09
C GLY A 40 18.48 78.15 -8.22
N GLY A 41 17.32 78.30 -8.87
CA GLY A 41 16.69 79.61 -9.14
C GLY A 41 16.37 80.47 -7.91
N ALA A 42 16.20 79.88 -6.72
CA ALA A 42 16.00 80.63 -5.47
C ALA A 42 17.32 81.14 -4.84
N GLY A 43 18.44 80.46 -5.13
CA GLY A 43 19.77 80.78 -4.60
C GLY A 43 19.95 80.50 -3.10
N ASP A 44 18.99 79.85 -2.43
CA ASP A 44 19.05 79.52 -1.00
C ASP A 44 19.59 78.10 -0.71
N GLY A 45 19.68 77.24 -1.73
CA GLY A 45 20.21 75.88 -1.59
C GLY A 45 19.25 74.87 -0.94
N LEU A 46 18.00 75.23 -0.66
CA LEU A 46 17.07 74.38 0.11
C LEU A 46 16.23 73.46 -0.77
N TRP A 47 16.16 72.16 -0.42
CA TRP A 47 15.38 71.14 -1.15
C TRP A 47 13.90 71.52 -1.31
N ASN A 48 13.27 72.08 -0.27
CA ASN A 48 11.85 72.39 -0.29
C ASN A 48 11.51 73.77 -0.92
N SER A 49 12.51 74.52 -1.40
CA SER A 49 12.28 75.76 -2.12
C SER A 49 11.94 75.44 -3.56
N ALA A 50 10.64 75.49 -3.88
CA ALA A 50 10.08 75.19 -5.20
C ALA A 50 10.87 75.85 -6.37
N ASN A 51 11.30 77.11 -6.19
CA ASN A 51 12.06 77.88 -7.16
C ASN A 51 13.50 77.40 -7.42
N ASN A 52 14.00 76.37 -6.72
CA ASN A 52 15.28 75.73 -7.02
C ASN A 52 15.17 74.55 -7.99
N TRP A 53 13.95 74.20 -8.39
CA TRP A 53 13.66 73.05 -9.23
C TRP A 53 13.05 73.50 -10.54
N SER A 54 13.38 72.78 -11.61
CA SER A 54 12.82 73.01 -12.93
C SER A 54 11.29 72.97 -12.90
N GLY A 55 10.67 74.05 -13.38
CA GLY A 55 9.21 74.20 -13.35
C GLY A 55 8.66 74.79 -12.05
N ASP A 56 9.52 75.24 -11.14
CA ASP A 56 9.18 75.82 -9.84
C ASP A 56 8.31 74.88 -8.97
N VAL A 57 8.63 73.58 -8.95
CA VAL A 57 7.91 72.53 -8.20
C VAL A 57 8.88 71.64 -7.44
N VAL A 58 8.65 71.45 -6.15
CA VAL A 58 9.42 70.52 -5.30
C VAL A 58 9.14 69.07 -5.73
N PRO A 59 10.16 68.22 -5.89
CA PRO A 59 9.97 66.81 -6.22
C PRO A 59 9.06 66.05 -5.25
N THR A 60 8.36 65.07 -5.79
CA THR A 60 7.48 64.13 -5.09
C THR A 60 7.98 62.69 -5.23
N GLN A 61 7.37 61.77 -4.49
CA GLN A 61 7.70 60.33 -4.49
C GLN A 61 7.64 59.62 -5.86
N TRP A 62 7.11 60.26 -6.89
CA TRP A 62 6.96 59.69 -8.23
C TRP A 62 7.92 60.29 -9.26
N ASP A 63 8.73 61.27 -8.85
CA ASP A 63 9.57 62.05 -9.76
C ASP A 63 10.98 61.48 -9.86
N ALA A 64 11.55 61.53 -11.07
CA ALA A 64 12.98 61.33 -11.27
C ALA A 64 13.67 62.67 -11.03
N VAL A 65 14.61 62.71 -10.09
CA VAL A 65 15.29 63.91 -9.64
C VAL A 65 16.74 63.90 -10.08
N TYR A 66 17.21 65.01 -10.65
CA TYR A 66 18.61 65.15 -11.06
C TYR A 66 19.25 66.41 -10.49
N ILE A 67 20.35 66.23 -9.75
CA ILE A 67 21.18 67.30 -9.20
C ILE A 67 22.54 67.28 -9.91
N GLY A 68 22.67 68.09 -10.95
CA GLY A 68 23.92 68.22 -11.69
C GLY A 68 23.82 69.29 -12.77
N SER A 69 24.96 69.88 -13.14
CA SER A 69 25.03 70.82 -14.26
C SER A 69 26.41 70.81 -14.92
N PRO A 70 26.48 70.90 -16.26
CA PRO A 70 27.74 71.03 -16.99
C PRO A 70 28.42 72.38 -16.78
N THR A 71 27.73 73.40 -16.27
CA THR A 71 28.24 74.78 -16.20
C THR A 71 28.33 75.34 -14.77
N THR A 72 27.70 74.70 -13.79
CA THR A 72 27.57 75.23 -12.42
C THR A 72 27.69 74.13 -11.39
N SER A 73 28.46 74.38 -10.33
CA SER A 73 28.43 73.55 -9.12
C SER A 73 27.18 73.85 -8.30
N TYR A 74 26.55 72.81 -7.77
CA TYR A 74 25.37 72.94 -6.92
C TYR A 74 25.65 72.44 -5.50
N THR A 75 25.05 73.15 -4.54
CA THR A 75 24.97 72.73 -3.14
C THR A 75 23.49 72.71 -2.77
N VAL A 76 23.02 71.53 -2.38
CA VAL A 76 21.63 71.26 -2.01
C VAL A 76 21.59 70.82 -0.55
N GLN A 77 20.60 71.30 0.19
CA GLN A 77 20.40 70.98 1.60
C GLN A 77 18.96 70.52 1.82
N VAL A 78 18.82 69.32 2.38
CA VAL A 78 17.58 68.88 3.04
C VAL A 78 17.73 69.34 4.48
N ALA A 79 17.06 70.42 4.87
CA ALA A 79 17.24 71.02 6.19
C ALA A 79 16.65 70.14 7.31
N GLY A 80 17.06 70.35 8.56
CA GLY A 80 16.55 69.59 9.70
C GLY A 80 15.01 69.64 9.81
N GLY A 81 14.39 68.48 9.94
CA GLY A 81 12.93 68.32 9.95
C GLY A 81 12.25 68.33 8.57
N GLN A 82 13.02 68.42 7.48
CA GLN A 82 12.53 68.24 6.11
C GLN A 82 12.68 66.79 5.65
N ILE A 83 11.88 66.43 4.65
CA ILE A 83 11.91 65.13 3.98
C ILE A 83 12.17 65.36 2.49
N ALA A 84 13.07 64.59 1.91
CA ALA A 84 13.29 64.51 0.47
C ALA A 84 12.56 63.28 -0.09
N ASP A 85 11.51 63.51 -0.87
CA ASP A 85 10.75 62.48 -1.60
C ASP A 85 11.13 62.49 -3.08
N PHE A 86 11.37 61.31 -3.63
CA PHE A 86 11.73 61.07 -5.04
C PHE A 86 11.46 59.60 -5.38
N ASP A 87 11.30 59.26 -6.65
CA ASP A 87 11.40 57.86 -7.09
C ASP A 87 12.89 57.51 -7.28
N THR A 88 13.58 58.21 -8.17
CA THR A 88 15.03 58.05 -8.40
C THR A 88 15.74 59.39 -8.25
N LEU A 89 16.78 59.47 -7.43
CA LEU A 89 17.64 60.66 -7.30
C LEU A 89 19.03 60.37 -7.89
N THR A 90 19.40 61.11 -8.93
CA THR A 90 20.75 61.08 -9.52
C THR A 90 21.50 62.36 -9.21
N ILE A 91 22.73 62.25 -8.73
CA ILE A 91 23.58 63.38 -8.35
C ILE A 91 24.91 63.28 -9.12
N GLY A 92 25.35 64.36 -9.75
CA GLY A 92 26.61 64.41 -10.51
C GLY A 92 26.44 64.10 -12.00
N GLY A 93 27.52 63.62 -12.65
CA GLY A 93 27.49 63.14 -14.04
C GLY A 93 27.83 64.17 -15.14
N ALA A 94 28.24 65.39 -14.79
CA ALA A 94 28.48 66.47 -15.76
C ALA A 94 29.98 66.65 -16.15
N LEU A 95 30.29 66.57 -17.45
CA LEU A 95 31.64 66.41 -18.04
C LEU A 95 32.64 67.61 -17.97
N MET A 96 32.55 68.55 -17.00
CA MET A 96 33.42 69.75 -17.00
C MET A 96 33.93 70.23 -15.63
N GLY A 97 34.17 69.33 -14.67
CA GLY A 97 34.85 69.67 -13.39
C GLY A 97 34.01 70.47 -12.39
N ASN A 98 32.69 70.58 -12.62
CA ASN A 98 31.73 71.14 -11.68
C ASN A 98 31.23 70.02 -10.73
N THR A 99 30.93 70.37 -9.47
CA THR A 99 30.58 69.41 -8.42
C THR A 99 29.15 69.58 -7.95
N ALA A 100 28.45 68.48 -7.68
CA ALA A 100 27.15 68.47 -7.02
C ALA A 100 27.28 67.96 -5.58
N ARG A 101 26.83 68.75 -4.60
CA ARG A 101 26.85 68.38 -3.18
C ARG A 101 25.44 68.34 -2.61
N LEU A 102 25.12 67.27 -1.87
CA LEU A 102 23.87 67.15 -1.11
C LEU A 102 24.19 67.00 0.38
N TYR A 103 23.60 67.85 1.21
CA TYR A 103 23.68 67.75 2.67
C TYR A 103 22.33 67.32 3.24
N LEU A 104 22.30 66.16 3.90
CA LEU A 104 21.12 65.57 4.52
C LEU A 104 21.08 65.90 6.01
N TYR A 105 20.60 67.10 6.38
CA TYR A 105 20.28 67.42 7.78
C TYR A 105 18.89 66.90 8.18
N GLY A 106 17.98 66.76 7.20
CA GLY A 106 16.72 66.00 7.28
C GLY A 106 16.86 64.61 6.67
N ASN A 107 15.73 63.96 6.38
CA ASN A 107 15.70 62.54 5.99
C ASN A 107 15.26 62.34 4.53
N ILE A 108 15.62 61.21 3.93
CA ILE A 108 14.95 60.66 2.76
C ILE A 108 13.62 60.05 3.21
N GLY A 109 12.53 60.32 2.47
CA GLY A 109 11.20 59.80 2.76
C GLY A 109 10.90 58.55 1.95
N THR A 110 10.30 58.73 0.78
CA THR A 110 9.79 57.67 -0.11
C THR A 110 10.73 57.32 -1.27
N GLY A 111 12.05 57.44 -1.08
CA GLY A 111 13.07 57.19 -2.10
C GLY A 111 13.13 55.74 -2.59
N THR A 112 13.03 55.48 -3.90
CA THR A 112 13.33 54.15 -4.46
C THR A 112 14.83 54.00 -4.68
N ASN A 113 15.45 54.86 -5.50
CA ASN A 113 16.84 54.68 -5.94
C ASN A 113 17.69 55.94 -5.73
N LEU A 114 18.94 55.78 -5.29
CA LEU A 114 19.93 56.86 -5.16
C LEU A 114 21.19 56.54 -5.94
N ARG A 115 21.57 57.42 -6.87
CA ARG A 115 22.73 57.27 -7.75
C ARG A 115 23.70 58.44 -7.60
N LEU A 116 24.93 58.14 -7.19
CA LEU A 116 26.04 59.09 -7.07
C LEU A 116 27.01 58.87 -8.25
N ASP A 117 26.88 59.69 -9.29
CA ASP A 117 27.78 59.68 -10.45
C ASP A 117 29.02 60.57 -10.21
N ALA A 118 29.95 60.60 -11.17
CA ALA A 118 31.17 61.40 -11.11
C ALA A 118 30.96 62.86 -10.64
N ALA A 119 31.86 63.33 -9.78
CA ALA A 119 31.85 64.67 -9.17
C ALA A 119 30.62 64.97 -8.28
N SER A 120 30.02 63.93 -7.71
CA SER A 120 29.00 64.05 -6.67
C SER A 120 29.57 63.81 -5.27
N THR A 121 29.03 64.51 -4.27
CA THR A 121 29.29 64.20 -2.87
C THR A 121 28.02 64.32 -2.04
N VAL A 122 27.65 63.25 -1.34
CA VAL A 122 26.54 63.25 -0.37
C VAL A 122 27.13 63.27 1.04
N TYR A 123 26.66 64.21 1.86
CA TYR A 123 26.97 64.34 3.28
C TYR A 123 25.73 63.99 4.09
N GLN A 124 25.75 62.86 4.81
CA GLN A 124 24.77 62.60 5.85
C GLN A 124 25.10 63.45 7.08
N MET A 125 24.22 64.40 7.40
CA MET A 125 24.40 65.37 8.47
C MET A 125 23.40 65.12 9.61
N ASN A 126 23.08 63.86 9.84
CA ASN A 126 22.24 63.36 10.94
C ASN A 126 22.72 61.95 11.36
N ASN A 127 22.11 61.40 12.42
CA ASN A 127 22.31 60.04 12.92
C ASN A 127 21.04 59.20 12.86
N VAL A 128 20.37 59.26 11.70
CA VAL A 128 19.14 58.53 11.43
C VAL A 128 19.34 57.71 10.18
N GLN A 129 19.06 56.41 10.24
CA GLN A 129 19.07 55.52 9.09
C GLN A 129 18.22 56.08 7.93
N GLN A 130 18.81 56.13 6.74
CA GLN A 130 18.16 56.56 5.50
C GLN A 130 17.64 55.31 4.76
N THR A 131 16.33 55.18 4.58
CA THR A 131 15.73 54.02 3.89
C THR A 131 15.51 54.30 2.42
N LEU A 132 15.94 53.38 1.55
CA LEU A 132 15.60 53.32 0.13
C LEU A 132 14.92 51.99 -0.18
N TRP A 133 13.87 52.01 -1.00
CA TRP A 133 13.14 50.79 -1.37
C TRP A 133 13.80 49.98 -2.48
N GLY A 134 14.75 50.58 -3.19
CA GLY A 134 15.50 49.99 -4.30
C GLY A 134 17.00 50.10 -4.07
N GLU A 135 17.71 50.74 -4.99
CA GLU A 135 19.16 50.61 -5.12
C GLU A 135 19.94 51.87 -4.69
N LEU A 136 21.10 51.66 -4.05
CA LEU A 136 22.11 52.69 -3.83
C LEU A 136 23.36 52.41 -4.68
N TRP A 137 23.65 53.29 -5.63
CA TRP A 137 24.87 53.24 -6.45
C TRP A 137 25.84 54.36 -6.10
N ILE A 138 27.07 53.99 -5.79
CA ILE A 138 28.23 54.88 -5.69
C ILE A 138 29.17 54.53 -6.83
N LEU A 139 29.21 55.38 -7.84
CA LEU A 139 29.86 55.09 -9.11
C LEU A 139 31.21 55.81 -9.21
N ASP A 140 31.95 55.55 -10.29
CA ASP A 140 33.26 56.17 -10.54
C ASP A 140 33.22 57.71 -10.34
N GLY A 141 33.98 58.19 -9.35
CA GLY A 141 34.08 59.59 -8.96
C GLY A 141 32.91 60.14 -8.12
N GLY A 142 31.98 59.31 -7.66
CA GLY A 142 30.95 59.63 -6.68
C GLY A 142 31.42 59.36 -5.24
N THR A 143 31.02 60.20 -4.28
CA THR A 143 31.45 60.09 -2.88
C THR A 143 30.30 60.16 -1.89
N LEU A 144 30.20 59.19 -0.98
CA LEU A 144 29.29 59.23 0.18
C LEU A 144 30.11 59.41 1.47
N LYS A 145 29.68 60.32 2.34
CA LYS A 145 30.28 60.53 3.67
C LYS A 145 29.31 61.14 4.66
N HIS A 146 29.72 61.28 5.92
CA HIS A 146 28.97 62.05 6.92
C HIS A 146 29.66 63.38 7.28
N GLY A 147 29.06 64.17 8.16
CA GLY A 147 29.70 65.40 8.69
C GLY A 147 30.73 65.11 9.79
N ASN A 148 31.61 66.06 10.11
CA ASN A 148 32.57 65.91 11.21
C ASN A 148 31.85 65.79 12.56
N ASN A 149 32.23 64.80 13.35
CA ASN A 149 31.81 64.68 14.73
C ASN A 149 32.80 65.42 15.65
N SER A 150 32.31 65.97 16.76
CA SER A 150 33.15 66.69 17.72
C SER A 150 33.26 65.88 19.01
N THR A 151 32.43 66.20 20.00
CA THR A 151 32.38 65.49 21.30
C THR A 151 31.30 64.40 21.35
N THR A 152 30.46 64.30 20.31
CA THR A 152 29.34 63.36 20.21
C THR A 152 29.25 62.78 18.81
N GLN A 153 28.85 61.50 18.69
CA GLN A 153 28.43 60.86 17.44
C GLN A 153 27.06 61.43 17.02
N ALA A 154 27.11 62.53 16.27
CA ALA A 154 25.98 63.26 15.73
C ALA A 154 25.71 62.95 14.25
N TYR A 155 26.72 62.48 13.52
CA TYR A 155 26.68 62.21 12.08
C TYR A 155 27.31 60.86 11.77
N GLU A 156 26.63 60.06 10.95
CA GLU A 156 27.04 58.74 10.48
C GLU A 156 26.57 58.51 9.04
N VAL A 157 27.22 57.61 8.32
CA VAL A 157 26.64 57.05 7.09
C VAL A 157 25.80 55.86 7.53
N ASP A 158 24.47 55.95 7.43
CA ASP A 158 23.54 54.90 7.84
C ASP A 158 22.41 54.76 6.81
N PHE A 159 22.40 53.65 6.06
CA PHE A 159 21.44 53.37 5.00
C PHE A 159 20.86 51.96 5.09
N SER A 160 19.57 51.81 4.77
CA SER A 160 18.88 50.53 4.54
C SER A 160 18.34 50.49 3.11
N VAL A 161 18.75 49.50 2.32
CA VAL A 161 18.52 49.43 0.86
C VAL A 161 18.20 48.01 0.38
N ALA A 162 17.63 47.86 -0.81
CA ALA A 162 17.42 46.54 -1.41
C ALA A 162 18.71 45.99 -2.04
N THR A 163 19.41 46.81 -2.82
CA THR A 163 20.74 46.49 -3.36
C THR A 163 21.69 47.65 -3.14
N PHE A 164 22.98 47.30 -2.97
CA PHE A 164 24.03 48.28 -2.71
C PHE A 164 25.20 48.02 -3.64
N THR A 165 25.68 49.05 -4.34
CA THR A 165 26.82 48.93 -5.24
C THR A 165 27.81 50.08 -5.03
N VAL A 166 29.07 49.74 -4.79
CA VAL A 166 30.21 50.65 -4.91
C VAL A 166 31.07 50.19 -6.08
N ASP A 167 30.95 50.84 -7.23
CA ASP A 167 31.73 50.52 -8.41
C ASP A 167 33.20 50.93 -8.23
N ALA A 168 34.08 50.34 -9.05
CA ALA A 168 35.48 50.78 -9.11
C ALA A 168 35.56 52.29 -9.39
N GLY A 169 36.26 53.02 -8.52
CA GLY A 169 36.37 54.49 -8.54
C GLY A 169 35.29 55.24 -7.74
N GLY A 170 34.26 54.55 -7.24
CA GLY A 170 33.32 55.09 -6.26
C GLY A 170 33.87 54.96 -4.83
N THR A 171 33.54 55.92 -3.96
CA THR A 171 34.16 56.02 -2.63
C THR A 171 33.12 56.27 -1.52
N ILE A 172 33.22 55.50 -0.43
CA ILE A 172 32.72 55.90 0.89
C ILE A 172 33.94 56.33 1.71
N ASP A 173 34.00 57.61 2.05
CA ASP A 173 35.16 58.23 2.72
C ASP A 173 34.69 58.91 4.01
N VAL A 174 34.92 58.23 5.13
CA VAL A 174 34.65 58.76 6.46
C VAL A 174 35.93 58.96 7.28
N ASP A 175 37.04 59.18 6.61
CA ASP A 175 38.35 59.40 7.23
C ASP A 175 38.37 60.71 8.03
N ASP A 176 38.94 60.69 9.23
CA ASP A 176 39.02 61.86 10.13
C ASP A 176 37.67 62.46 10.55
N LEU A 177 36.55 61.77 10.32
CA LEU A 177 35.20 62.29 10.59
C LEU A 177 34.60 61.84 11.93
N GLY A 178 35.32 61.00 12.68
CA GLY A 178 34.98 60.53 14.02
C GLY A 178 35.14 61.61 15.09
N TYR A 179 35.46 61.23 16.34
CA TYR A 179 35.59 62.20 17.42
C TYR A 179 36.79 63.15 17.20
N ASP A 180 36.60 64.41 17.57
CA ASP A 180 37.66 65.42 17.52
C ASP A 180 38.85 65.05 18.41
N LYS A 181 40.01 65.65 18.12
CA LYS A 181 41.25 65.50 18.91
C LYS A 181 41.04 65.69 20.42
N GLY A 182 41.48 64.72 21.22
CA GLY A 182 41.33 64.69 22.66
C GLY A 182 39.92 64.36 23.17
N GLU A 183 38.98 64.05 22.28
CA GLU A 183 37.58 63.74 22.57
C GLU A 183 37.25 62.28 22.19
N GLY A 184 36.12 61.80 22.70
CA GLY A 184 35.60 60.44 22.45
C GLY A 184 35.54 59.55 23.69
N PRO A 185 35.09 58.30 23.55
CA PRO A 185 35.05 57.32 24.63
C PRO A 185 36.44 56.95 25.19
N ALA A 186 37.47 56.91 24.35
CA ALA A 186 38.84 56.58 24.75
C ALA A 186 39.89 57.43 24.00
N PRO A 187 39.95 58.75 24.27
CA PRO A 187 40.96 59.61 23.68
C PRO A 187 42.34 59.34 24.29
N GLY A 188 43.39 59.63 23.51
CA GLY A 188 44.75 59.60 24.03
C GLY A 188 44.98 60.68 25.10
N THR A 189 45.79 60.40 26.11
CA THR A 189 46.09 61.36 27.18
C THR A 189 47.35 62.17 26.92
N TYR A 190 47.34 63.45 27.30
CA TYR A 190 48.46 64.38 27.13
C TYR A 190 49.12 64.74 28.47
N VAL A 191 50.43 64.53 28.58
CA VAL A 191 51.26 64.89 29.74
C VAL A 191 52.60 65.45 29.26
N ILE A 192 52.93 66.68 29.70
CA ILE A 192 54.24 67.35 29.53
C ILE A 192 54.80 67.17 28.10
N GLY A 193 54.10 67.72 27.12
CA GLY A 193 54.55 67.73 25.73
C GLY A 193 54.39 66.42 24.98
N ASN A 194 53.91 65.33 25.61
CA ASN A 194 53.72 64.00 25.01
C ASN A 194 52.26 63.55 25.07
N ALA A 195 51.77 62.94 23.99
CA ALA A 195 50.41 62.40 23.90
C ALA A 195 50.39 60.94 23.46
N GLY A 196 49.47 60.16 24.02
CA GLY A 196 49.07 58.86 23.47
C GLY A 196 48.09 58.99 22.30
N GLY A 197 47.94 57.94 21.51
CA GLY A 197 46.94 57.84 20.44
C GLY A 197 45.54 57.52 20.96
N GLY A 198 44.51 57.76 20.15
CA GLY A 198 43.14 57.33 20.46
C GLY A 198 43.00 55.81 20.35
N GLY A 199 42.05 55.22 21.09
CA GLY A 199 41.68 53.80 20.95
C GLY A 199 40.31 53.65 20.28
N HIS A 200 40.12 52.58 19.51
CA HIS A 200 38.86 52.08 18.92
C HIS A 200 39.24 50.84 18.13
N GLY A 201 38.60 49.68 18.34
CA GLY A 201 39.03 48.39 17.77
C GLY A 201 40.33 47.84 18.37
N GLY A 202 41.43 48.59 18.27
CA GLY A 202 42.71 48.40 18.94
C GLY A 202 42.99 49.50 19.98
N ASN A 203 43.92 49.25 20.90
CA ASN A 203 44.38 50.30 21.82
C ASN A 203 45.24 51.32 21.07
N GLY A 204 45.15 52.59 21.47
CA GLY A 204 46.11 53.59 21.05
C GLY A 204 47.48 53.32 21.68
N GLY A 205 48.55 53.65 20.96
CA GLY A 205 49.90 53.61 21.47
C GLY A 205 50.13 54.67 22.56
N ASN A 206 51.05 54.39 23.49
CA ASN A 206 51.43 55.34 24.52
C ASN A 206 52.42 56.39 23.99
N GLY A 207 52.43 57.57 24.61
CA GLY A 207 53.56 58.50 24.51
C GLY A 207 54.72 58.10 25.42
N ASN A 208 55.92 58.63 25.17
CA ASN A 208 57.14 58.28 25.90
C ASN A 208 57.11 58.66 27.40
N GLN A 209 56.29 59.65 27.79
CA GLN A 209 56.20 60.10 29.18
C GLN A 209 55.24 59.27 30.01
N ALA A 210 55.64 59.01 31.25
CA ALA A 210 54.79 58.36 32.24
C ALA A 210 53.49 59.15 32.44
N GLY A 211 52.36 58.53 32.07
CA GLY A 211 51.03 59.13 32.14
C GLY A 211 50.45 59.62 30.81
N SER A 212 51.23 59.63 29.72
CA SER A 212 50.74 59.85 28.35
C SER A 212 50.22 58.54 27.76
N LEU A 213 49.17 57.98 28.36
CA LEU A 213 48.60 56.69 27.95
C LEU A 213 47.80 56.82 26.65
N GLY A 214 47.87 55.81 25.80
CA GLY A 214 46.95 55.64 24.69
C GLY A 214 45.53 55.28 25.16
N GLY A 215 44.56 55.51 24.28
CA GLY A 215 43.16 55.14 24.53
C GLY A 215 42.96 53.62 24.56
N ILE A 216 42.09 53.14 25.44
CA ILE A 216 41.72 51.72 25.50
C ILE A 216 40.77 51.40 24.34
N ALA A 217 40.98 50.27 23.67
CA ALA A 217 40.09 49.76 22.63
C ALA A 217 38.63 49.69 23.12
N TYR A 218 37.71 50.19 22.31
CA TYR A 218 36.29 49.97 22.46
C TYR A 218 35.68 49.77 21.08
N CYS A 219 34.75 48.84 20.98
CA CYS A 219 33.92 48.51 19.82
C CYS A 219 33.44 47.06 20.00
N SER A 220 32.25 46.72 19.50
CA SER A 220 31.81 45.33 19.37
C SER A 220 32.28 44.77 18.02
N SER A 221 33.11 43.73 18.03
CA SER A 221 33.59 43.08 16.80
C SER A 221 32.48 42.47 15.95
N THR A 222 31.37 42.05 16.57
CA THR A 222 30.18 41.47 15.92
C THR A 222 29.08 42.49 15.64
N ASN A 223 29.21 43.74 16.11
CA ASN A 223 28.21 44.79 15.86
C ASN A 223 28.81 46.20 16.02
N PRO A 224 29.67 46.66 15.09
CA PRO A 224 30.28 47.98 15.15
C PRO A 224 29.22 49.08 15.03
N ALA A 225 29.00 49.84 16.10
CA ALA A 225 28.02 50.94 16.15
C ALA A 225 28.63 52.27 16.66
N THR A 226 29.95 52.32 16.84
CA THR A 226 30.66 53.48 17.38
C THR A 226 31.77 53.93 16.44
N MET A 227 32.05 55.24 16.38
CA MET A 227 33.18 55.82 15.63
C MET A 227 34.47 55.92 16.47
N GLY A 228 35.60 56.21 15.81
CA GLY A 228 36.95 56.27 16.40
C GLY A 228 37.20 57.47 17.30
N SER A 229 38.01 57.30 18.36
CA SER A 229 38.39 58.39 19.29
C SER A 229 39.55 59.24 18.77
N GLY A 230 39.60 60.50 19.19
CA GLY A 230 40.68 61.42 18.84
C GLY A 230 41.98 61.15 19.61
N GLY A 231 43.12 61.44 18.98
CA GLY A 231 44.44 61.39 19.60
C GLY A 231 44.65 62.49 20.64
N GLY A 232 45.54 62.28 21.59
CA GLY A 232 45.75 63.24 22.68
C GLY A 232 46.37 64.56 22.24
N HIS A 233 46.05 65.65 22.96
CA HIS A 233 46.50 67.04 22.77
C HIS A 233 45.74 67.87 21.69
N GLY A 234 45.87 69.20 21.75
CA GLY A 234 45.16 70.15 20.88
C GLY A 234 45.56 70.12 19.40
N ASN A 235 46.53 69.28 19.01
CA ASN A 235 46.86 68.96 17.61
C ASN A 235 46.81 67.45 17.34
N GLY A 236 46.10 66.65 18.16
CA GLY A 236 45.91 65.23 17.90
C GLY A 236 45.12 64.98 16.62
N GLY A 237 45.21 63.76 16.10
CA GLY A 237 44.37 63.32 14.99
C GLY A 237 42.91 63.16 15.43
N ALA A 238 41.95 63.43 14.55
CA ALA A 238 40.56 63.05 14.76
C ALA A 238 40.41 61.54 14.54
N GLY A 239 39.45 60.89 15.18
CA GLY A 239 39.18 59.47 14.89
C GLY A 239 38.49 59.28 13.54
N GLY A 240 38.49 58.06 13.01
CA GLY A 240 37.73 57.68 11.82
C GLY A 240 36.22 57.65 12.09
N GLY A 241 35.42 57.91 11.07
CA GLY A 241 33.97 57.96 11.13
C GLY A 241 33.29 56.59 11.24
N ILE A 242 31.98 56.53 10.93
CA ILE A 242 31.23 55.28 10.93
C ILE A 242 30.35 55.11 9.68
N VAL A 243 30.36 53.89 9.15
CA VAL A 243 29.55 53.42 8.02
C VAL A 243 28.69 52.25 8.49
N MET A 244 27.38 52.33 8.31
CA MET A 244 26.40 51.29 8.57
C MET A 244 25.50 51.13 7.34
N ILE A 245 25.53 49.96 6.71
CA ILE A 245 24.71 49.68 5.51
C ILE A 245 24.00 48.34 5.71
N GLU A 246 22.67 48.37 5.68
CA GLU A 246 21.81 47.18 5.73
C GLU A 246 21.21 46.94 4.34
N VAL A 247 21.43 45.75 3.77
CA VAL A 247 21.04 45.37 2.41
C VAL A 247 20.18 44.12 2.47
N SER A 248 18.97 44.15 1.91
CA SER A 248 18.13 42.94 1.89
C SER A 248 18.50 41.94 0.79
N GLY A 249 19.14 42.42 -0.29
CA GLY A 249 19.66 41.62 -1.40
C GLY A 249 21.19 41.58 -1.44
N THR A 250 21.77 41.93 -2.59
CA THR A 250 23.22 41.86 -2.83
C THR A 250 23.93 43.19 -2.58
N ALA A 251 25.05 43.15 -1.86
CA ALA A 251 26.04 44.22 -1.74
C ALA A 251 27.24 43.93 -2.65
N THR A 252 27.45 44.74 -3.70
CA THR A 252 28.60 44.63 -4.61
C THR A 252 29.62 45.73 -4.33
N ILE A 253 30.82 45.38 -3.84
CA ILE A 253 31.84 46.34 -3.40
C ILE A 253 33.14 46.13 -4.19
N ASN A 254 33.34 46.97 -5.21
CA ASN A 254 34.54 47.02 -6.04
C ASN A 254 35.35 48.32 -5.84
N GLY A 255 34.72 49.37 -5.32
CA GLY A 255 35.33 50.68 -5.05
C GLY A 255 36.10 50.75 -3.72
N GLU A 256 36.10 51.93 -3.10
CA GLU A 256 36.81 52.21 -1.84
C GLU A 256 35.83 52.45 -0.68
N ILE A 257 36.11 51.86 0.47
CA ILE A 257 35.44 52.16 1.75
C ILE A 257 36.53 52.43 2.80
N THR A 258 36.64 53.67 3.27
CA THR A 258 37.68 54.08 4.22
C THR A 258 37.07 54.78 5.45
N ALA A 259 37.55 54.37 6.62
CA ALA A 259 37.20 54.94 7.92
C ALA A 259 38.46 55.14 8.77
N ASP A 260 39.52 55.67 8.17
CA ASP A 260 40.83 55.82 8.79
C ASP A 260 40.87 56.99 9.79
N GLY A 261 41.73 56.82 10.80
CA GLY A 261 42.01 57.83 11.81
C GLY A 261 43.07 58.84 11.35
N GLY A 262 42.94 60.06 11.87
CA GLY A 262 43.75 61.19 11.45
C GLY A 262 45.12 61.22 12.04
N TRP A 263 46.03 61.82 11.29
CA TRP A 263 47.41 61.97 11.70
C TRP A 263 47.53 62.99 12.84
N GLY A 264 48.25 62.62 13.89
CA GLY A 264 48.59 63.52 14.99
C GLY A 264 49.64 64.53 14.55
N GLY A 265 49.43 65.81 14.85
CA GLY A 265 50.45 66.85 14.68
C GLY A 265 51.59 66.76 15.72
N ALA A 266 52.57 67.66 15.63
CA ALA A 266 53.71 67.67 16.56
C ALA A 266 53.26 67.63 18.03
N SER A 267 53.88 66.75 18.83
CA SER A 267 53.55 66.55 20.26
C SER A 267 52.16 65.99 20.54
N SER A 268 51.53 65.35 19.56
CA SER A 268 50.14 64.88 19.64
C SER A 268 50.00 63.45 19.11
N GLY A 269 49.04 62.70 19.63
CA GLY A 269 48.80 61.31 19.22
C GLY A 269 47.95 61.23 17.96
N GLY A 270 48.04 60.10 17.25
CA GLY A 270 47.14 59.77 16.13
C GLY A 270 45.72 59.46 16.61
N GLY A 271 44.72 59.73 15.76
CA GLY A 271 43.34 59.33 15.99
C GLY A 271 43.13 57.85 15.69
N ALA A 272 42.18 57.20 16.36
CA ALA A 272 41.88 55.79 16.10
C ALA A 272 41.12 55.60 14.78
N GLY A 273 41.20 54.41 14.18
CA GLY A 273 40.32 54.02 13.08
C GLY A 273 38.84 54.03 13.49
N GLY A 274 37.96 54.03 12.50
CA GLY A 274 36.51 54.12 12.63
C GLY A 274 35.79 52.77 12.60
N GLY A 275 34.46 52.82 12.46
CA GLY A 275 33.59 51.65 12.41
C GLY A 275 33.01 51.42 11.01
N VAL A 276 32.98 50.18 10.53
CA VAL A 276 32.22 49.79 9.34
C VAL A 276 31.38 48.55 9.65
N LYS A 277 30.08 48.63 9.38
CA LYS A 277 29.13 47.52 9.46
C LYS A 277 28.37 47.41 8.15
N ILE A 278 28.48 46.27 7.48
CA ILE A 278 27.69 45.96 6.28
C ILE A 278 27.02 44.62 6.51
N THR A 279 25.70 44.57 6.36
CA THR A 279 24.92 43.32 6.38
C THR A 279 24.16 43.14 5.08
N ALA A 280 24.25 41.98 4.44
CA ALA A 280 23.57 41.69 3.18
C ALA A 280 23.06 40.24 3.12
N ASN A 281 22.25 39.89 2.12
CA ASN A 281 22.06 38.48 1.80
C ASN A 281 23.34 37.91 1.16
N THR A 282 23.88 38.60 0.15
CA THR A 282 25.15 38.25 -0.51
C THR A 282 26.10 39.45 -0.50
N ILE A 283 27.36 39.25 -0.11
CA ILE A 283 28.43 40.25 -0.24
C ILE A 283 29.39 39.79 -1.33
N ALA A 284 29.49 40.57 -2.41
CA ALA A 284 30.32 40.26 -3.56
C ALA A 284 31.26 41.42 -3.91
N GLY A 285 32.39 41.12 -4.54
CA GLY A 285 33.31 42.11 -5.10
C GLY A 285 34.74 41.98 -4.60
N THR A 286 35.62 42.75 -5.23
CA THR A 286 37.04 42.87 -4.89
C THR A 286 37.35 44.34 -4.61
N PRO A 287 37.19 44.83 -3.37
CA PRO A 287 37.36 46.24 -3.06
C PRO A 287 38.78 46.69 -3.39
N SER A 288 38.90 47.84 -4.04
CA SER A 288 40.20 48.46 -4.33
C SER A 288 40.90 48.97 -3.07
N SER A 289 40.13 49.37 -2.06
CA SER A 289 40.58 49.70 -0.70
C SER A 289 39.45 49.45 0.29
N PHE A 290 39.75 48.80 1.42
CA PHE A 290 38.81 48.64 2.52
C PHE A 290 39.55 48.77 3.85
N THR A 291 39.45 49.94 4.48
CA THR A 291 40.33 50.32 5.59
C THR A 291 39.63 50.99 6.76
N ALA A 292 40.16 50.72 7.96
CA ALA A 292 39.89 51.46 9.18
C ALA A 292 41.19 51.55 9.99
N VAL A 293 42.21 52.18 9.41
CA VAL A 293 43.58 52.25 9.95
C VAL A 293 43.69 53.34 11.01
N GLY A 294 44.47 53.11 12.06
CA GLY A 294 44.79 54.13 13.05
C GLY A 294 45.74 55.20 12.49
N GLY A 295 45.54 56.45 12.90
CA GLY A 295 46.35 57.57 12.43
C GLY A 295 47.78 57.57 12.97
N GLU A 296 48.73 58.03 12.14
CA GLU A 296 50.14 58.10 12.50
C GLU A 296 50.45 59.28 13.43
N ALA A 297 51.51 59.14 14.24
CA ALA A 297 52.06 60.26 15.01
C ALA A 297 53.12 61.03 14.18
N VAL A 298 52.82 62.25 13.71
CA VAL A 298 53.71 62.99 12.79
C VAL A 298 54.72 63.87 13.53
N GLY A 299 56.02 63.66 13.29
CA GLY A 299 57.01 64.76 13.33
C GLY A 299 58.44 64.46 13.78
N TYR A 300 59.41 64.82 12.92
CA TYR A 300 60.88 64.90 13.11
C TYR A 300 61.56 63.59 13.57
N PRO A 301 62.87 63.35 13.30
CA PRO A 301 63.48 62.01 13.29
C PRO A 301 63.62 61.29 14.65
N THR A 302 62.84 61.70 15.66
CA THR A 302 62.54 60.95 16.90
C THR A 302 61.14 61.37 17.38
N SER A 303 60.08 60.70 16.95
CA SER A 303 58.73 60.95 17.48
C SER A 303 58.55 60.23 18.83
N TYR A 304 58.03 60.94 19.86
CA TYR A 304 57.88 60.43 21.23
C TYR A 304 56.40 60.20 21.61
N TRP A 305 55.52 60.09 20.61
CA TRP A 305 54.05 60.11 20.75
C TRP A 305 53.46 58.78 20.26
N GLY A 306 52.24 58.46 20.70
CA GLY A 306 51.57 57.20 20.34
C GLY A 306 50.77 57.27 19.05
N GLY A 307 50.81 56.20 18.25
CA GLY A 307 49.91 56.00 17.10
C GLY A 307 48.49 55.67 17.54
N GLY A 308 47.47 55.96 16.72
CA GLY A 308 46.09 55.61 17.03
C GLY A 308 45.82 54.10 16.86
N GLY A 309 44.90 53.51 17.61
CA GLY A 309 44.48 52.12 17.41
C GLY A 309 43.74 51.93 16.08
N GLY A 310 43.85 50.75 15.47
CA GLY A 310 43.09 50.41 14.25
C GLY A 310 41.62 50.08 14.56
N GLY A 311 40.69 50.40 13.66
CA GLY A 311 39.24 50.38 13.90
C GLY A 311 38.55 49.02 13.81
N CYS A 312 37.23 49.04 13.61
CA CYS A 312 36.40 47.83 13.55
C CYS A 312 35.63 47.71 12.24
N ILE A 313 35.72 46.55 11.61
CA ILE A 313 34.97 46.24 10.39
C ILE A 313 34.22 44.91 10.59
N TYR A 314 32.92 44.90 10.33
CA TYR A 314 32.05 43.73 10.36
C TYR A 314 31.31 43.55 9.04
N LEU A 315 31.39 42.34 8.47
CA LEU A 315 30.60 41.90 7.33
C LEU A 315 29.69 40.75 7.76
N GLY A 316 28.37 40.99 7.76
CA GLY A 316 27.37 39.95 7.98
C GLY A 316 26.68 39.55 6.67
N TYR A 317 26.57 38.27 6.40
CA TYR A 317 25.92 37.76 5.20
C TYR A 317 24.98 36.59 5.54
N VAL A 318 24.10 36.23 4.60
CA VAL A 318 23.19 35.07 4.75
C VAL A 318 23.53 33.97 3.75
N THR A 319 23.82 34.32 2.49
CA THR A 319 24.15 33.36 1.42
C THR A 319 25.66 33.18 1.22
N SER A 320 26.42 34.27 1.03
CA SER A 320 27.86 34.19 0.76
C SER A 320 28.58 35.53 0.88
N ASN A 321 29.90 35.49 1.09
CA ASN A 321 30.81 36.63 1.12
C ASN A 321 32.09 36.36 0.31
N SER A 322 32.46 37.26 -0.61
CA SER A 322 33.72 37.17 -1.36
C SER A 322 34.86 38.06 -0.83
N ILE A 323 34.63 38.85 0.21
CA ILE A 323 35.61 39.79 0.78
C ILE A 323 36.23 39.19 2.03
N SER A 324 37.46 38.67 1.91
CA SER A 324 38.14 37.92 2.99
C SER A 324 39.15 38.74 3.80
N SER A 325 39.35 40.02 3.49
CA SER A 325 40.31 40.85 4.21
C SER A 325 40.00 42.35 4.12
N ALA A 326 40.31 43.07 5.19
CA ALA A 326 40.37 44.53 5.24
C ALA A 326 41.62 44.98 6.02
N THR A 327 42.05 46.24 5.84
CA THR A 327 43.21 46.78 6.57
C THR A 327 42.74 47.54 7.80
N VAL A 328 42.96 46.97 8.99
CA VAL A 328 42.59 47.57 10.28
C VAL A 328 43.82 47.82 11.16
N THR A 329 44.97 48.13 10.57
CA THR A 329 46.22 48.23 11.33
C THR A 329 46.24 49.43 12.27
N GLY A 330 46.96 49.31 13.38
CA GLY A 330 47.27 50.45 14.24
C GLY A 330 48.19 51.46 13.56
N GLY A 331 48.08 52.72 13.97
CA GLY A 331 48.89 53.81 13.46
C GLY A 331 50.35 53.71 13.89
N ILE A 332 51.24 54.10 12.99
CA ILE A 332 52.69 53.99 13.18
C ILE A 332 53.23 55.10 14.11
N SER A 333 54.17 54.73 14.99
CA SER A 333 54.98 55.69 15.75
C SER A 333 56.38 55.14 16.07
N ASP A 334 57.35 56.01 16.34
CA ASP A 334 58.71 55.57 16.71
C ASP A 334 58.81 55.00 18.13
N TYR A 335 57.79 55.20 18.98
CA TYR A 335 57.80 54.78 20.38
C TYR A 335 56.86 53.60 20.66
N ASP A 336 55.56 53.80 20.41
CA ASP A 336 54.52 52.80 20.64
C ASP A 336 53.44 52.93 19.55
N HIS A 337 53.29 51.89 18.75
CA HIS A 337 52.30 51.84 17.68
C HIS A 337 50.91 51.68 18.32
N GLY A 338 49.86 52.05 17.59
CA GLY A 338 48.54 51.54 17.96
C GLY A 338 48.50 50.02 17.79
N ASP A 339 47.70 49.34 18.60
CA ASP A 339 47.34 47.95 18.33
C ASP A 339 46.43 47.91 17.09
N ASP A 340 46.51 46.80 16.36
CA ASP A 340 45.59 46.53 15.26
C ASP A 340 44.15 46.39 15.77
N GLY A 341 43.23 46.77 14.90
CA GLY A 341 41.81 46.66 15.07
C GLY A 341 41.26 45.27 14.79
N THR A 342 39.94 45.19 14.63
CA THR A 342 39.25 43.92 14.35
C THR A 342 38.54 43.98 13.00
N PHE A 343 38.84 43.01 12.15
CA PHE A 343 38.03 42.68 10.97
C PHE A 343 37.37 41.33 11.25
N LEU A 344 36.04 41.29 11.22
CA LEU A 344 35.25 40.07 11.36
C LEU A 344 34.31 39.94 10.16
N ALA A 345 34.57 38.93 9.33
CA ALA A 345 33.58 38.32 8.48
C ALA A 345 33.45 36.89 9.03
N PRO A 346 32.36 36.51 9.72
CA PRO A 346 32.21 35.15 10.23
C PRO A 346 32.39 34.19 9.04
N ASP A 347 33.41 33.35 9.10
CA ASP A 347 33.67 32.33 8.07
C ASP A 347 32.82 31.09 8.39
N SER A 348 32.46 30.32 7.35
CA SER A 348 31.95 28.96 7.52
C SER A 348 33.02 28.08 8.18
N CYS A 349 32.68 27.45 9.31
CA CYS A 349 33.45 26.39 9.93
C CYS A 349 33.66 25.23 8.95
N THR A 350 34.89 24.80 8.71
CA THR A 350 35.17 23.69 7.79
C THR A 350 35.89 22.57 8.52
N SER A 351 35.44 21.32 8.37
CA SER A 351 36.16 20.18 8.96
C SER A 351 37.52 19.98 8.29
N SER A 352 38.54 19.66 9.10
CA SER A 352 39.92 19.45 8.64
C SER A 352 40.52 18.18 9.24
N GLY A 353 41.48 17.55 8.55
CA GLY A 353 42.13 16.31 9.00
C GLY A 353 41.59 15.04 8.33
N SER A 354 41.77 13.87 8.95
CA SER A 354 41.34 12.57 8.38
C SER A 354 40.08 12.00 9.04
N GLU A 355 39.91 12.17 10.35
CA GLU A 355 38.75 11.79 11.18
C GLU A 355 38.73 12.71 12.41
N GLY A 356 37.55 13.17 12.86
CA GLY A 356 37.41 14.05 14.02
C GLY A 356 36.08 13.96 14.77
N ASP A 357 36.06 14.43 16.01
CA ASP A 357 34.87 14.51 16.87
C ASP A 357 34.34 15.95 16.85
N TRP A 358 33.02 16.14 16.73
CA TRP A 358 32.38 17.46 16.63
C TRP A 358 32.79 18.39 17.80
N ASN A 359 32.93 17.86 19.01
CA ASN A 359 33.30 18.62 20.21
C ASN A 359 34.82 18.75 20.41
N THR A 360 35.62 18.41 19.41
CA THR A 360 37.08 18.62 19.43
C THR A 360 37.47 19.82 18.59
N ALA A 361 38.00 20.88 19.21
CA ALA A 361 38.41 22.11 18.51
C ALA A 361 39.48 21.88 17.41
N GLY A 362 40.20 20.76 17.44
CA GLY A 362 41.16 20.37 16.40
C GLY A 362 40.55 19.72 15.15
N THR A 363 39.24 19.44 15.16
CA THR A 363 38.47 18.93 14.02
C THR A 363 38.12 20.05 13.03
N TRP A 364 38.19 21.31 13.48
CA TRP A 364 37.59 22.44 12.78
C TRP A 364 38.59 23.54 12.45
N ASP A 365 38.59 23.94 11.18
CA ASP A 365 39.27 25.13 10.69
C ASP A 365 38.27 26.29 10.55
N ASN A 366 38.79 27.52 10.62
CA ASN A 366 38.04 28.77 10.46
C ASN A 366 36.97 29.06 11.54
N CYS A 367 36.80 28.21 12.56
CA CYS A 367 35.91 28.42 13.72
C CYS A 367 36.54 29.23 14.86
N GLY A 368 37.39 30.22 14.57
CA GLY A 368 38.03 31.04 15.62
C GLY A 368 38.91 30.26 16.63
N GLY A 369 39.32 29.03 16.31
CA GLY A 369 40.10 28.14 17.18
C GLY A 369 39.25 27.37 18.22
N THR A 370 37.93 27.30 18.03
CA THR A 370 36.98 26.53 18.84
C THR A 370 36.20 25.53 17.98
N VAL A 371 35.24 24.82 18.57
CA VAL A 371 34.24 24.02 17.85
C VAL A 371 33.16 24.93 17.26
N PRO A 372 32.33 24.49 16.29
CA PRO A 372 31.21 25.26 15.76
C PRO A 372 30.28 25.77 16.86
N GLN A 373 29.95 27.05 16.77
CA GLN A 373 29.08 27.78 17.69
C GLN A 373 27.73 28.10 17.04
N ALA A 374 26.76 28.49 17.87
CA ALA A 374 25.42 28.81 17.41
C ALA A 374 25.41 29.94 16.38
N GLY A 375 24.66 29.73 15.29
CA GLY A 375 24.56 30.64 14.15
C GLY A 375 25.76 30.64 13.19
N GLU A 376 26.72 29.73 13.34
CA GLU A 376 27.79 29.52 12.35
C GLU A 376 27.34 28.52 11.28
N ASP A 377 27.87 28.66 10.06
CA ASP A 377 27.73 27.66 9.00
C ASP A 377 28.83 26.61 9.12
N VAL A 378 28.50 25.34 8.89
CA VAL A 378 29.43 24.21 9.02
C VAL A 378 29.50 23.43 7.72
N SER A 379 30.70 23.23 7.19
CA SER A 379 30.97 22.37 6.04
C SER A 379 31.85 21.20 6.47
N ILE A 380 31.40 19.99 6.16
CA ILE A 380 32.03 18.71 6.51
C ILE A 380 32.58 18.09 5.23
N SER A 381 33.90 18.01 5.11
CA SER A 381 34.60 17.45 3.93
C SER A 381 35.39 16.16 4.23
N HIS A 382 35.32 15.71 5.49
CA HIS A 382 35.97 14.50 6.03
C HIS A 382 35.06 13.90 7.11
N ALA A 383 35.37 12.70 7.60
CA ALA A 383 34.57 12.04 8.64
C ALA A 383 34.55 12.82 9.97
N VAL A 384 33.34 13.14 10.44
CA VAL A 384 33.06 13.81 11.72
C VAL A 384 32.00 13.03 12.49
N THR A 385 32.25 12.77 13.78
CA THR A 385 31.30 12.08 14.66
C THR A 385 30.70 13.04 15.69
N ILE A 386 29.38 13.00 15.86
CA ILE A 386 28.66 13.57 16.99
C ILE A 386 28.59 12.48 18.06
N GLY A 387 29.25 12.68 19.20
CA GLY A 387 29.23 11.73 20.32
C GLY A 387 27.93 11.82 21.14
N ASP A 388 28.03 11.66 22.45
CA ASP A 388 26.90 11.69 23.39
C ASP A 388 26.47 13.14 23.77
N TYR A 389 26.18 13.97 22.77
CA TYR A 389 25.80 15.38 22.95
C TYR A 389 25.07 15.96 21.72
N THR A 390 24.33 17.05 21.93
CA THR A 390 23.68 17.84 20.87
C THR A 390 24.59 18.92 20.28
N ILE A 391 24.46 19.17 18.98
CA ILE A 391 25.17 20.27 18.28
C ILE A 391 24.65 21.65 18.72
N ASN A 392 25.53 22.66 18.71
CA ASN A 392 25.22 24.02 19.17
C ASN A 392 24.39 24.81 18.14
N ALA A 393 23.11 24.49 17.90
CA ALA A 393 22.16 25.27 17.07
C ALA A 393 22.83 26.10 15.95
N VAL A 394 23.62 25.41 15.13
CA VAL A 394 24.37 26.01 14.02
C VAL A 394 23.37 26.41 12.94
N ASP A 395 23.77 27.31 12.04
CA ASP A 395 22.84 27.77 11.01
C ASP A 395 22.68 26.71 9.91
N ASN A 396 23.71 26.50 9.11
CA ASN A 396 23.70 25.47 8.07
C ASN A 396 24.73 24.35 8.36
N ILE A 397 24.38 23.11 8.02
CA ILE A 397 25.35 22.01 7.88
C ILE A 397 25.38 21.57 6.42
N THR A 398 26.55 21.56 5.81
CA THR A 398 26.79 21.00 4.48
C THR A 398 27.75 19.83 4.59
N ILE A 399 27.28 18.61 4.32
CA ILE A 399 28.12 17.43 4.17
C ILE A 399 28.59 17.40 2.71
N ALA A 400 29.78 17.93 2.48
CA ALA A 400 30.36 18.06 1.16
C ALA A 400 30.90 16.71 0.64
N SER A 401 31.26 16.66 -0.64
CA SER A 401 31.83 15.47 -1.27
C SER A 401 33.03 14.90 -0.49
N GLY A 402 32.96 13.62 -0.11
CA GLY A 402 33.96 12.93 0.71
C GLY A 402 33.83 13.14 2.22
N GLY A 403 32.86 13.95 2.65
CA GLY A 403 32.48 14.11 4.05
C GLY A 403 31.53 13.03 4.54
N THR A 404 31.69 12.63 5.79
CA THR A 404 30.75 11.73 6.48
C THR A 404 30.39 12.34 7.83
N LEU A 405 29.11 12.50 8.13
CA LEU A 405 28.64 12.87 9.46
C LEU A 405 28.01 11.64 10.11
N THR A 406 28.54 11.21 11.26
CA THR A 406 28.03 10.08 12.03
C THR A 406 27.42 10.57 13.33
N GLN A 407 26.12 10.33 13.56
CA GLN A 407 25.46 10.60 14.84
C GLN A 407 25.52 9.39 15.76
N ASN A 408 26.22 9.48 16.89
CA ASN A 408 26.33 8.41 17.88
C ASN A 408 25.58 8.76 19.18
N ASN A 409 24.32 9.17 19.03
CA ASN A 409 23.35 9.37 20.11
C ASN A 409 21.92 9.27 19.56
N ASP A 410 20.93 9.33 20.45
CA ASP A 410 19.48 9.37 20.17
C ASP A 410 18.87 10.76 20.44
N ASP A 411 19.70 11.80 20.52
CA ASP A 411 19.24 13.19 20.71
C ASP A 411 18.95 13.86 19.35
N THR A 412 17.80 14.52 19.21
CA THR A 412 17.49 15.35 18.04
C THR A 412 18.50 16.48 17.85
N GLN A 413 19.17 16.51 16.69
CA GLN A 413 20.12 17.55 16.31
C GLN A 413 19.39 18.72 15.63
N THR A 414 19.39 19.90 16.27
CA THR A 414 18.62 21.06 15.79
C THR A 414 19.49 22.08 15.05
N LEU A 415 19.03 22.51 13.87
CA LEU A 415 19.62 23.54 13.01
C LEU A 415 18.66 24.72 12.84
N THR A 416 19.18 25.95 12.74
CA THR A 416 18.34 27.12 12.44
C THR A 416 18.11 27.34 10.95
N GLY A 417 19.01 26.82 10.11
CA GLY A 417 19.00 26.89 8.65
C GLY A 417 18.86 25.51 8.02
N THR A 418 19.74 25.16 7.10
CA THR A 418 19.60 24.03 6.19
C THR A 418 20.60 22.90 6.50
N LEU A 419 20.13 21.66 6.47
CA LEU A 419 20.99 20.47 6.33
C LEU A 419 21.12 20.13 4.84
N THR A 420 22.33 20.14 4.30
CA THR A 420 22.62 19.76 2.91
C THR A 420 23.56 18.57 2.88
N VAL A 421 23.18 17.50 2.21
CA VAL A 421 24.06 16.38 1.85
C VAL A 421 24.37 16.50 0.36
N GLU A 422 25.57 16.97 0.03
CA GLU A 422 26.01 17.15 -1.36
C GLU A 422 26.37 15.81 -2.01
N SER A 423 26.54 15.82 -3.34
CA SER A 423 27.03 14.66 -4.10
C SER A 423 28.34 14.06 -3.53
N GLY A 424 28.27 12.80 -3.09
CA GLY A 424 29.37 12.08 -2.45
C GLY A 424 29.57 12.38 -0.96
N GLY A 425 28.66 13.12 -0.32
CA GLY A 425 28.56 13.24 1.13
C GLY A 425 27.67 12.15 1.73
N THR A 426 27.92 11.77 2.99
CA THR A 426 27.16 10.73 3.70
C THR A 426 26.73 11.18 5.10
N LEU A 427 25.45 11.02 5.43
CA LEU A 427 24.91 11.11 6.79
C LEU A 427 24.57 9.70 7.29
N THR A 428 25.00 9.35 8.49
CA THR A 428 24.83 8.00 9.06
C THR A 428 24.83 8.06 10.59
N HIS A 429 24.64 6.91 11.25
CA HIS A 429 24.85 6.75 12.69
C HIS A 429 25.87 5.63 12.96
N GLY A 430 26.24 5.40 14.22
CA GLY A 430 27.20 4.34 14.57
C GLY A 430 26.55 2.96 14.69
N ASP A 431 27.37 1.90 14.65
CA ASP A 431 26.93 0.52 14.91
C ASP A 431 26.37 0.36 16.34
N HIS A 432 25.23 -0.32 16.48
CA HIS A 432 24.72 -0.74 17.78
C HIS A 432 25.50 -1.95 18.31
N ALA A 433 26.60 -1.71 19.03
CA ALA A 433 27.30 -2.78 19.73
C ALA A 433 26.37 -3.43 20.79
N TYR A 434 26.33 -4.76 20.86
CA TYR A 434 25.57 -5.50 21.89
C TYR A 434 25.85 -4.97 23.31
N VAL A 435 24.87 -4.25 23.87
CA VAL A 435 24.79 -3.92 25.30
C VAL A 435 23.66 -4.76 25.86
N ASP A 436 23.86 -5.44 26.98
CA ASP A 436 22.85 -6.30 27.63
C ASP A 436 21.49 -5.56 27.78
N GLY A 437 20.55 -5.86 26.86
CA GLY A 437 19.21 -5.27 26.79
C GLY A 437 18.98 -4.47 25.50
N ASP A 438 17.81 -4.65 24.88
CA ASP A 438 17.33 -4.09 23.59
C ASP A 438 17.30 -2.55 23.47
N SER A 439 18.27 -1.82 24.03
CA SER A 439 18.29 -0.36 23.97
C SER A 439 18.80 0.11 22.61
N GLN A 440 17.95 0.86 21.91
CA GLN A 440 18.36 1.78 20.85
C GLN A 440 19.31 2.83 21.42
N LEU A 441 20.47 2.99 20.76
CA LEU A 441 21.57 3.85 21.21
C LEU A 441 21.81 5.02 20.26
N TYR A 442 21.67 4.78 18.95
CA TYR A 442 22.09 5.66 17.86
C TYR A 442 21.00 5.74 16.80
N GLU A 443 20.76 6.93 16.28
CA GLU A 443 19.88 7.15 15.12
C GLU A 443 20.36 8.38 14.37
N VAL A 444 19.88 8.56 13.14
CA VAL A 444 19.97 9.87 12.47
C VAL A 444 18.70 10.63 12.85
N ASP A 445 18.80 11.66 13.68
CA ASP A 445 17.66 12.51 14.05
C ASP A 445 18.00 13.99 13.92
N PHE A 446 17.48 14.64 12.87
CA PHE A 446 17.74 16.05 12.56
C PHE A 446 16.45 16.86 12.41
N SER A 447 16.43 18.04 13.05
CA SER A 447 15.40 19.06 12.89
C SER A 447 16.00 20.36 12.33
N ALA A 448 15.52 20.82 11.18
CA ALA A 448 16.07 21.97 10.47
C ALA A 448 14.98 22.91 9.88
N ALA A 449 15.39 24.06 9.35
CA ALA A 449 14.49 24.86 8.53
C ALA A 449 14.19 24.18 7.20
N ASN A 450 15.24 23.71 6.52
CA ASN A 450 15.15 22.91 5.30
C ASN A 450 16.15 21.76 5.34
N ILE A 451 15.88 20.69 4.60
CA ILE A 451 16.80 19.58 4.39
C ILE A 451 16.92 19.34 2.88
N THR A 452 18.14 19.17 2.39
CA THR A 452 18.44 18.92 0.98
C THR A 452 19.39 17.74 0.87
N ILE A 453 19.01 16.72 0.09
CA ILE A 453 19.88 15.59 -0.25
C ILE A 453 20.06 15.65 -1.77
N GLU A 454 21.24 16.08 -2.21
CA GLU A 454 21.56 16.23 -3.64
C GLU A 454 21.80 14.87 -4.32
N ASP A 455 21.70 14.84 -5.65
CA ASP A 455 22.07 13.67 -6.46
C ASP A 455 23.47 13.14 -6.14
N GLY A 456 23.53 11.88 -5.74
CA GLY A 456 24.72 11.18 -5.25
C GLY A 456 25.10 11.47 -3.79
N GLY A 457 24.34 12.30 -3.06
CA GLY A 457 24.38 12.38 -1.60
C GLY A 457 23.60 11.22 -0.97
N ALA A 458 24.02 10.76 0.21
CA ALA A 458 23.43 9.60 0.86
C ALA A 458 23.12 9.83 2.35
N VAL A 459 21.94 9.39 2.78
CA VAL A 459 21.66 9.05 4.17
C VAL A 459 21.63 7.52 4.24
N ASP A 460 22.65 6.91 4.83
CA ASP A 460 22.85 5.46 4.79
C ASP A 460 22.96 4.94 6.21
N VAL A 461 21.99 4.13 6.62
CA VAL A 461 21.99 3.43 7.92
C VAL A 461 21.78 1.93 7.75
N ASP A 462 22.22 1.37 6.62
CA ASP A 462 22.10 -0.05 6.30
C ASP A 462 22.88 -0.92 7.29
N GLY A 463 22.23 -1.94 7.84
CA GLY A 463 22.84 -2.88 8.79
C GLY A 463 23.21 -2.27 10.15
N LEU A 464 22.83 -1.03 10.42
CA LEU A 464 23.21 -0.33 11.65
C LEU A 464 22.18 -0.51 12.79
N GLY A 465 21.13 -1.29 12.58
CA GLY A 465 20.12 -1.63 13.58
C GLY A 465 20.61 -2.65 14.62
N HIS A 466 19.71 -3.50 15.12
CA HIS A 466 20.08 -4.51 16.10
C HIS A 466 20.97 -5.61 15.49
N GLU A 467 22.04 -5.97 16.21
CA GLU A 467 23.00 -6.99 15.78
C GLU A 467 22.32 -8.36 15.60
N GLY A 468 22.70 -9.07 14.54
CA GLY A 468 22.30 -10.43 14.26
C GLY A 468 22.77 -11.44 15.32
N GLY A 469 22.10 -12.58 15.37
CA GLY A 469 22.44 -13.66 16.28
C GLY A 469 23.82 -14.21 15.98
N GLY A 470 24.68 -14.26 17.00
CA GLY A 470 25.91 -15.03 16.93
C GLY A 470 25.63 -16.53 16.80
N HIS A 471 26.69 -17.34 16.73
CA HIS A 471 26.57 -18.80 16.70
C HIS A 471 25.62 -19.34 17.78
N SER A 472 24.57 -20.06 17.38
CA SER A 472 23.55 -20.64 18.28
C SER A 472 22.92 -19.60 19.23
N GLN A 473 22.64 -18.41 18.72
CA GLN A 473 21.99 -17.32 19.44
C GLN A 473 20.88 -16.74 18.58
N ASP A 474 19.80 -16.33 19.24
CA ASP A 474 18.73 -15.56 18.60
C ASP A 474 19.29 -14.20 18.18
N GLY A 475 18.69 -13.60 17.16
CA GLY A 475 18.93 -12.20 16.81
C GLY A 475 18.45 -11.26 17.90
N ASN A 476 19.03 -10.07 17.96
CA ASN A 476 18.65 -9.07 18.95
C ASN A 476 17.48 -8.19 18.46
N GLY A 477 16.79 -7.54 19.41
CA GLY A 477 15.62 -6.70 19.14
C GLY A 477 14.29 -7.40 19.39
N THR A 478 13.20 -6.63 19.47
CA THR A 478 11.86 -7.14 19.81
C THR A 478 11.30 -8.15 18.83
N GLY A 479 11.78 -8.13 17.59
CA GLY A 479 11.47 -9.08 16.52
C GLY A 479 12.72 -9.86 16.09
N GLY A 480 13.65 -10.17 17.00
CA GLY A 480 14.83 -10.96 16.68
C GLY A 480 14.48 -12.34 16.10
N GLY A 481 15.20 -12.77 15.07
CA GLY A 481 15.04 -14.11 14.49
C GLY A 481 15.53 -15.21 15.43
N PHE A 482 14.90 -16.37 15.42
CA PHE A 482 15.24 -17.49 16.30
C PHE A 482 16.41 -18.32 15.76
N PHE A 483 17.19 -18.92 16.66
CA PHE A 483 18.15 -19.98 16.29
C PHE A 483 17.53 -21.38 16.42
N ALA A 484 17.63 -22.20 15.37
CA ALA A 484 17.25 -23.61 15.47
C ALA A 484 18.35 -24.44 16.14
N THR A 485 17.95 -25.51 16.83
CA THR A 485 18.90 -26.38 17.57
C THR A 485 19.83 -27.20 16.64
N TYR A 486 19.55 -27.27 15.33
CA TYR A 486 20.24 -28.20 14.42
C TYR A 486 20.90 -27.63 13.16
N ALA A 487 20.58 -26.44 12.64
CA ALA A 487 21.39 -25.83 11.56
C ALA A 487 21.10 -24.35 11.24
N ASP A 488 19.83 -23.98 11.08
CA ASP A 488 19.43 -22.74 10.40
C ASP A 488 18.84 -21.68 11.35
N GLY A 489 18.83 -20.42 10.91
CA GLY A 489 18.29 -19.28 11.63
C GLY A 489 17.13 -18.66 10.88
N SER A 490 16.09 -18.26 11.60
CA SER A 490 14.95 -17.55 11.02
C SER A 490 15.23 -16.04 10.89
N GLY A 491 14.49 -15.36 10.02
CA GLY A 491 14.69 -13.93 9.76
C GLY A 491 14.25 -13.05 10.93
N GLY A 492 14.88 -11.88 11.08
CA GLY A 492 14.39 -10.82 11.98
C GLY A 492 13.14 -10.15 11.39
N GLY A 493 12.28 -9.57 12.24
CA GLY A 493 11.11 -8.80 11.82
C GLY A 493 11.15 -7.35 12.28
N HIS A 494 10.53 -6.46 11.53
CA HIS A 494 10.29 -5.03 11.82
C HIS A 494 9.30 -4.54 10.77
N HIS A 495 8.09 -4.08 11.12
CA HIS A 495 6.93 -3.93 10.20
C HIS A 495 6.51 -5.23 9.47
N GLY A 496 7.37 -5.80 8.62
CA GLY A 496 7.25 -7.17 8.11
C GLY A 496 7.74 -8.21 9.11
N ASN A 497 7.11 -9.39 9.15
CA ASN A 497 7.68 -10.52 9.90
C ASN A 497 8.90 -11.06 9.16
N GLY A 498 9.87 -11.62 9.88
CA GLY A 498 10.90 -12.46 9.30
C GLY A 498 10.31 -13.78 8.80
N GLY A 499 10.94 -14.36 7.79
CA GLY A 499 10.63 -15.69 7.28
C GLY A 499 11.06 -16.79 8.24
N MET A 500 10.29 -17.88 8.27
CA MET A 500 10.65 -19.14 8.91
C MET A 500 11.85 -19.81 8.24
N ASP A 501 12.58 -20.61 9.02
CA ASP A 501 13.59 -21.54 8.49
C ASP A 501 12.96 -22.86 7.98
N VAL A 502 13.80 -23.77 7.48
CA VAL A 502 13.36 -25.06 6.94
C VAL A 502 12.92 -26.06 8.02
N GLU A 503 13.27 -25.82 9.28
CA GLU A 503 12.82 -26.60 10.43
C GLU A 503 11.43 -26.16 10.92
N GLY A 504 10.95 -25.01 10.48
CA GLY A 504 9.66 -24.42 10.85
C GLY A 504 9.73 -23.59 12.13
N ASP A 505 10.92 -23.14 12.53
CA ASP A 505 11.05 -22.15 13.59
C ASP A 505 10.58 -20.79 13.06
N ALA A 506 9.66 -20.16 13.82
CA ALA A 506 9.03 -18.89 13.44
C ALA A 506 10.08 -17.81 13.15
N GLY A 507 9.85 -16.94 12.17
CA GLY A 507 10.62 -15.69 12.08
C GLY A 507 10.22 -14.69 13.14
N GLY A 508 11.00 -13.61 13.25
CA GLY A 508 10.69 -12.49 14.14
C GLY A 508 9.39 -11.79 13.76
N VAL A 509 8.56 -11.44 14.74
CA VAL A 509 7.29 -10.72 14.47
C VAL A 509 7.57 -9.24 14.22
N GLY A 510 6.95 -8.67 13.17
CA GLY A 510 7.00 -7.24 12.89
C GLY A 510 6.44 -6.42 14.06
N TYR A 511 7.14 -5.36 14.43
CA TYR A 511 6.77 -4.39 15.47
C TYR A 511 6.92 -2.96 14.93
N MET A 512 6.65 -1.96 15.79
CA MET A 512 6.70 -0.50 15.55
C MET A 512 5.34 0.13 15.22
N SER A 513 5.15 1.37 15.68
CA SER A 513 3.99 2.19 15.31
C SER A 513 4.12 2.68 13.88
N ILE A 514 3.14 2.38 13.04
CA ILE A 514 3.07 2.84 11.65
C ILE A 514 3.06 4.38 11.53
N TYR A 515 2.57 5.10 12.56
CA TYR A 515 2.50 6.57 12.58
C TYR A 515 3.68 7.25 13.29
N ASP A 516 4.59 6.47 13.86
CA ASP A 516 5.74 7.02 14.56
C ASP A 516 6.90 6.01 14.55
N PRO A 517 7.67 5.94 13.44
CA PRO A 517 8.86 5.13 13.39
C PRO A 517 9.90 5.65 14.39
N SER A 518 10.05 4.92 15.50
CA SER A 518 11.00 5.25 16.57
C SER A 518 11.86 4.05 17.01
N THR A 519 12.00 3.01 16.18
CA THR A 519 12.68 1.75 16.53
C THR A 519 13.56 1.23 15.39
N LEU A 520 14.68 0.60 15.73
CA LEU A 520 15.60 0.00 14.77
C LEU A 520 15.07 -1.34 14.25
N GLY A 521 15.56 -1.80 13.10
CA GLY A 521 15.33 -3.15 12.59
C GLY A 521 15.97 -4.22 13.49
N SER A 522 15.32 -5.38 13.63
CA SER A 522 15.84 -6.51 14.43
C SER A 522 16.86 -7.36 13.67
N GLY A 523 17.78 -8.00 14.40
CA GLY A 523 18.74 -8.95 13.83
C GLY A 523 18.12 -10.31 13.50
N GLY A 524 18.65 -11.01 12.50
CA GLY A 524 18.28 -12.38 12.15
C GLY A 524 18.90 -13.42 13.08
N GLY A 525 18.33 -14.62 13.15
CA GLY A 525 18.83 -15.72 13.98
C GLY A 525 20.16 -16.30 13.48
N GLY A 526 21.03 -16.69 14.42
CA GLY A 526 22.33 -17.29 14.08
C GLY A 526 22.24 -18.77 13.72
N GLY A 527 23.18 -19.24 12.89
CA GLY A 527 23.29 -20.63 12.48
C GLY A 527 23.90 -21.56 13.55
N GLY A 528 23.69 -22.87 13.37
CA GLY A 528 24.05 -23.91 14.33
C GLY A 528 25.53 -24.29 14.43
N CYS A 529 26.41 -23.85 13.52
CA CYS A 529 27.85 -24.13 13.60
C CYS A 529 28.74 -22.92 13.28
N CYS A 530 30.03 -22.99 13.63
CA CYS A 530 30.86 -21.81 13.91
C CYS A 530 30.94 -20.83 12.72
N SER A 531 30.88 -19.52 13.02
CA SER A 531 30.93 -18.38 12.08
C SER A 531 29.70 -18.16 11.16
N LEU A 532 28.55 -18.72 11.53
CA LEU A 532 27.27 -18.54 10.83
C LEU A 532 26.43 -17.51 11.60
N ALA A 533 26.70 -16.22 11.40
CA ALA A 533 25.95 -15.14 12.05
C ALA A 533 24.68 -14.83 11.25
N GLY A 534 23.61 -14.46 11.96
CA GLY A 534 22.47 -13.80 11.37
C GLY A 534 22.85 -12.40 10.86
N GLY A 535 22.02 -11.84 9.98
CA GLY A 535 22.19 -10.47 9.51
C GLY A 535 21.77 -9.45 10.57
N ASP A 536 22.50 -8.34 10.63
CA ASP A 536 22.15 -7.15 11.41
C ASP A 536 20.95 -6.43 10.79
N GLY A 537 20.05 -5.89 11.61
CA GLY A 537 18.90 -5.11 11.14
C GLY A 537 19.27 -3.73 10.61
N GLY A 538 18.36 -3.06 9.92
CA GLY A 538 18.54 -1.69 9.43
C GLY A 538 18.40 -0.62 10.52
N GLY A 539 19.04 0.54 10.32
CA GLY A 539 19.04 1.65 11.26
C GLY A 539 17.74 2.48 11.28
N LEU A 540 17.79 3.66 11.89
CA LEU A 540 16.67 4.59 11.96
C LEU A 540 17.06 6.00 11.47
N VAL A 541 16.23 6.54 10.58
CA VAL A 541 16.34 7.91 10.05
C VAL A 541 15.10 8.70 10.43
N ILE A 542 15.29 9.86 11.07
CA ILE A 542 14.27 10.85 11.41
C ILE A 542 14.73 12.20 10.89
N LEU A 543 14.03 12.74 9.89
CA LEU A 543 14.32 14.03 9.28
C LEU A 543 13.08 14.93 9.38
N GLN A 544 13.24 16.07 10.05
CA GLN A 544 12.15 17.02 10.30
C GLN A 544 12.54 18.40 9.77
N ALA A 545 11.80 18.93 8.81
CA ALA A 545 11.96 20.30 8.32
C ALA A 545 10.74 21.15 8.66
N THR A 546 10.93 22.39 9.07
CA THR A 546 9.80 23.34 9.21
C THR A 546 9.32 23.89 7.88
N GLY A 547 10.16 23.85 6.84
CA GLY A 547 9.84 24.24 5.47
C GLY A 547 9.88 23.05 4.52
N THR A 548 11.03 22.82 3.88
CA THR A 548 11.16 21.86 2.77
C THR A 548 12.13 20.71 3.09
N ILE A 549 11.78 19.50 2.65
CA ILE A 549 12.72 18.39 2.45
C ILE A 549 12.80 18.15 0.94
N ASP A 550 13.97 18.39 0.34
CA ASP A 550 14.23 18.21 -1.09
C ASP A 550 15.24 17.08 -1.32
N ILE A 551 14.83 16.04 -2.06
CA ILE A 551 15.57 14.79 -2.19
C ILE A 551 15.80 14.51 -3.68
N SER A 552 17.05 14.27 -4.01
CA SER A 552 17.54 13.79 -5.32
C SER A 552 18.64 12.72 -5.16
N GLY A 553 19.03 12.42 -3.93
CA GLY A 553 19.93 11.32 -3.58
C GLY A 553 19.22 10.25 -2.75
N THR A 554 19.98 9.38 -2.09
CA THR A 554 19.42 8.16 -1.47
C THR A 554 19.21 8.28 0.05
N ILE A 555 18.17 7.62 0.57
CA ILE A 555 17.95 7.36 2.00
C ILE A 555 17.70 5.85 2.18
N THR A 556 18.63 5.14 2.81
CA THR A 556 18.54 3.68 2.98
C THR A 556 18.69 3.25 4.44
N ALA A 557 17.91 2.23 4.82
CA ALA A 557 17.95 1.59 6.12
C ALA A 557 17.72 0.07 5.97
N ASP A 558 18.44 -0.57 5.06
CA ASP A 558 18.28 -1.99 4.75
C ASP A 558 18.85 -2.92 5.85
N GLY A 559 18.25 -4.10 5.99
CA GLY A 559 18.80 -5.19 6.78
C GLY A 559 19.90 -5.93 6.02
N THR A 560 20.91 -6.44 6.73
CA THR A 560 21.99 -7.22 6.11
C THR A 560 21.63 -8.69 5.96
N SER A 561 22.23 -9.35 4.97
CA SER A 561 21.99 -10.78 4.73
C SER A 561 22.70 -11.66 5.76
N GLY A 562 22.04 -12.74 6.18
CA GLY A 562 22.64 -13.76 7.03
C GLY A 562 23.70 -14.59 6.31
N ILE A 563 24.67 -15.12 7.07
CA ILE A 563 25.77 -15.91 6.52
C ILE A 563 25.38 -17.39 6.48
N GLU A 564 25.35 -17.99 5.27
CA GLU A 564 25.18 -19.44 5.01
C GLU A 564 23.90 -20.08 5.59
N THR A 565 23.79 -20.25 6.91
CA THR A 565 22.58 -20.76 7.60
C THR A 565 21.98 -19.72 8.55
N GLY A 566 22.58 -18.53 8.68
CA GLY A 566 22.01 -17.43 9.45
C GLY A 566 20.81 -16.77 8.74
N GLY A 567 19.80 -16.37 9.51
CA GLY A 567 18.65 -15.63 9.01
C GLY A 567 19.01 -14.19 8.64
N GLY A 568 18.23 -13.59 7.74
CA GLY A 568 18.41 -12.19 7.35
C GLY A 568 17.96 -11.21 8.44
N GLY A 569 18.66 -10.07 8.56
CA GLY A 569 18.23 -8.95 9.43
C GLY A 569 17.04 -8.20 8.85
N ALA A 570 16.17 -7.64 9.69
CA ALA A 570 15.02 -6.86 9.22
C ALA A 570 15.44 -5.48 8.70
N GLY A 571 14.65 -4.90 7.79
CA GLY A 571 14.76 -3.49 7.43
C GLY A 571 14.54 -2.56 8.62
N GLY A 572 14.98 -1.32 8.47
CA GLY A 572 14.94 -0.26 9.48
C GLY A 572 13.73 0.67 9.36
N GLY A 573 13.85 1.86 9.95
CA GLY A 573 12.79 2.88 9.93
C GLY A 573 13.23 4.17 9.23
N ILE A 574 12.34 4.78 8.44
CA ILE A 574 12.52 6.13 7.88
C ILE A 574 11.31 6.99 8.25
N LYS A 575 11.55 8.18 8.81
CA LYS A 575 10.53 9.16 9.18
C LYS A 575 10.88 10.52 8.58
N LEU A 576 9.99 11.04 7.72
CA LEU A 576 10.11 12.36 7.10
C LEU A 576 8.94 13.24 7.52
N VAL A 577 9.22 14.46 8.00
CA VAL A 577 8.19 15.43 8.40
C VAL A 577 8.52 16.80 7.83
N ALA A 578 7.66 17.38 6.98
CA ALA A 578 7.85 18.72 6.43
C ALA A 578 6.55 19.44 6.04
N ASP A 579 6.63 20.72 5.66
CA ASP A 579 5.51 21.37 4.96
C ASP A 579 5.45 20.87 3.50
N ILE A 580 6.60 20.84 2.83
CA ILE A 580 6.75 20.37 1.45
C ILE A 580 7.85 19.31 1.37
N ILE A 581 7.54 18.16 0.78
CA ILE A 581 8.51 17.10 0.48
C ILE A 581 8.58 16.93 -1.04
N THR A 582 9.77 17.11 -1.62
CA THR A 582 10.02 16.93 -3.05
C THR A 582 11.04 15.83 -3.28
N ASN A 583 10.72 14.92 -4.18
CA ASN A 583 11.66 14.02 -4.86
C ASN A 583 11.74 14.43 -6.34
N THR A 584 12.95 14.69 -6.83
CA THR A 584 13.21 15.12 -8.21
C THR A 584 13.78 14.04 -9.14
N ASP A 585 14.24 12.89 -8.61
CA ASP A 585 14.83 11.78 -9.37
C ASP A 585 14.18 10.42 -8.99
N ALA A 586 13.01 10.11 -9.56
CA ALA A 586 12.11 9.04 -9.09
C ALA A 586 12.55 7.56 -9.29
N VAL A 587 13.82 7.16 -9.13
CA VAL A 587 14.22 5.73 -9.27
C VAL A 587 15.27 5.33 -8.22
N ASP A 588 14.88 4.40 -7.32
CA ASP A 588 15.72 3.71 -6.32
C ASP A 588 16.26 4.57 -5.15
N ASP A 589 15.55 5.64 -4.78
CA ASP A 589 16.03 6.60 -3.76
C ASP A 589 15.81 6.15 -2.31
N PHE A 590 14.80 5.33 -2.03
CA PHE A 590 14.43 4.94 -0.67
C PHE A 590 14.41 3.42 -0.53
N SER A 591 15.07 2.91 0.51
CA SER A 591 15.11 1.47 0.76
C SER A 591 15.06 1.14 2.24
N VAL A 592 14.19 0.19 2.60
CA VAL A 592 14.09 -0.42 3.93
C VAL A 592 13.94 -1.94 3.81
N ILE A 593 14.61 -2.55 2.85
CA ILE A 593 14.49 -3.97 2.49
C ILE A 593 15.02 -4.86 3.61
N GLY A 594 14.37 -6.00 3.84
CA GLY A 594 14.90 -7.04 4.71
C GLY A 594 16.10 -7.78 4.09
N GLY A 595 17.09 -8.13 4.91
CA GLY A 595 18.24 -8.91 4.48
C GLY A 595 17.88 -10.33 4.05
N ASN A 596 18.62 -10.90 3.10
CA ASN A 596 18.37 -12.27 2.65
C ASN A 596 18.82 -13.29 3.72
N GLY A 597 18.09 -14.40 3.81
CA GLY A 597 18.54 -15.58 4.54
C GLY A 597 19.76 -16.21 3.87
N GLY A 598 20.63 -16.83 4.68
CA GLY A 598 21.74 -17.63 4.17
C GLY A 598 21.28 -18.77 3.26
N SER A 599 22.13 -19.20 2.33
CA SER A 599 21.79 -20.12 1.23
C SER A 599 21.26 -21.53 1.59
N TYR A 600 21.27 -21.97 2.85
CA TYR A 600 21.03 -23.37 3.24
C TYR A 600 19.75 -23.68 4.03
N GLY A 601 18.76 -22.80 4.02
CA GLY A 601 17.50 -23.06 4.74
C GLY A 601 17.12 -21.99 5.75
N ALA A 602 17.76 -20.83 5.70
CA ALA A 602 17.50 -19.72 6.58
C ALA A 602 16.38 -18.80 6.06
N GLY A 603 15.59 -18.24 6.96
CA GLY A 603 14.52 -17.31 6.63
C GLY A 603 15.04 -15.92 6.23
N GLY A 604 14.35 -15.26 5.31
CA GLY A 604 14.62 -13.86 4.96
C GLY A 604 14.16 -12.88 6.04
N GLY A 605 14.84 -11.75 6.24
CA GLY A 605 14.40 -10.72 7.19
C GLY A 605 13.17 -9.94 6.69
N GLY A 606 12.30 -9.47 7.56
CA GLY A 606 11.15 -8.63 7.19
C GLY A 606 11.58 -7.25 6.67
N GLY A 607 10.82 -6.66 5.74
CA GLY A 607 11.02 -5.30 5.27
C GLY A 607 10.52 -4.26 6.29
N GLY A 608 11.18 -3.10 6.35
CA GLY A 608 11.01 -2.09 7.39
C GLY A 608 9.85 -1.10 7.19
N GLY A 609 9.88 0.00 7.94
CA GLY A 609 8.79 0.99 8.00
C GLY A 609 9.18 2.36 7.46
N VAL A 610 8.32 2.98 6.64
CA VAL A 610 8.49 4.38 6.20
C VAL A 610 7.26 5.20 6.58
N TYR A 611 7.47 6.35 7.20
CA TYR A 611 6.42 7.32 7.52
C TYR A 611 6.75 8.69 6.93
N ILE A 612 5.83 9.22 6.14
CA ILE A 612 5.95 10.52 5.49
C ILE A 612 4.78 11.39 5.94
N GLU A 613 5.08 12.49 6.62
CA GLU A 613 4.11 13.50 7.05
C GLU A 613 4.37 14.82 6.34
N PHE A 614 3.34 15.32 5.65
CA PHE A 614 3.41 16.60 4.97
C PHE A 614 2.17 17.47 5.23
N THR A 615 2.29 18.77 4.97
CA THR A 615 1.19 19.75 5.10
C THR A 615 0.74 20.27 3.73
N THR A 616 1.64 20.85 2.93
CA THR A 616 1.29 21.45 1.63
C THR A 616 1.34 20.47 0.46
N SER A 617 2.43 19.68 0.33
CA SER A 617 2.58 18.73 -0.79
C SER A 617 3.69 17.72 -0.57
N ASN A 618 3.49 16.51 -1.08
CA ASN A 618 4.51 15.46 -1.20
C ASN A 618 4.56 14.96 -2.65
N SER A 619 5.76 14.68 -3.16
CA SER A 619 5.94 14.03 -4.48
C SER A 619 6.54 12.63 -4.42
N ILE A 620 6.84 12.09 -3.23
CA ILE A 620 7.28 10.69 -3.06
C ILE A 620 6.06 9.77 -3.16
N ALA A 621 6.07 8.86 -4.12
CA ALA A 621 5.10 7.77 -4.24
C ALA A 621 5.58 6.53 -3.48
N SER A 622 4.66 5.62 -3.15
CA SER A 622 5.02 4.31 -2.57
C SER A 622 5.94 3.49 -3.47
N SER A 623 5.82 3.64 -4.79
CA SER A 623 6.68 2.98 -5.79
C SER A 623 8.10 3.56 -5.86
N ASP A 624 8.37 4.69 -5.20
CA ASP A 624 9.74 5.22 -5.05
C ASP A 624 10.46 4.57 -3.85
N ILE A 625 9.79 3.67 -3.10
CA ILE A 625 10.27 3.10 -1.84
C ILE A 625 10.29 1.58 -1.93
N ASP A 626 11.49 1.00 -1.91
CA ASP A 626 11.68 -0.43 -1.76
C ASP A 626 11.51 -0.83 -0.28
N HIS A 627 10.51 -1.65 0.01
CA HIS A 627 10.19 -2.05 1.38
C HIS A 627 9.80 -3.53 1.52
N TYR A 628 10.16 -4.37 0.55
CA TYR A 628 9.86 -5.80 0.57
C TYR A 628 10.76 -6.56 1.56
N GLY A 629 10.30 -7.74 2.00
CA GLY A 629 11.09 -8.63 2.85
C GLY A 629 12.21 -9.32 2.08
N GLY A 630 13.25 -9.77 2.78
CA GLY A 630 14.43 -10.44 2.25
C GLY A 630 14.14 -11.83 1.68
N ALA A 631 14.97 -12.29 0.74
CA ALA A 631 14.78 -13.58 0.10
C ALA A 631 15.20 -14.74 1.02
N LYS A 632 14.51 -15.86 0.89
CA LYS A 632 14.77 -17.12 1.62
C LYS A 632 16.00 -17.85 1.14
N GLY A 633 16.56 -18.65 2.05
CA GLY A 633 17.53 -19.70 1.75
C GLY A 633 16.90 -21.05 1.48
N GLY A 634 17.25 -21.72 0.38
CA GLY A 634 16.78 -23.09 0.13
C GLY A 634 15.26 -23.20 0.06
N SER A 635 14.65 -23.99 0.96
CA SER A 635 13.20 -24.20 1.06
C SER A 635 12.56 -23.50 2.27
N ALA A 636 13.22 -22.47 2.80
CA ALA A 636 12.72 -21.65 3.91
C ALA A 636 11.57 -20.72 3.45
N GLU A 637 11.27 -19.67 4.21
CA GLU A 637 10.27 -18.65 3.86
C GLU A 637 10.93 -17.29 3.62
N ASP A 638 10.39 -16.53 2.66
CA ASP A 638 10.86 -15.16 2.42
C ASP A 638 10.39 -14.25 3.59
N GLY A 639 11.06 -13.12 3.80
CA GLY A 639 10.57 -12.12 4.74
C GLY A 639 9.26 -11.49 4.26
N GLY A 640 8.45 -11.01 5.19
CA GLY A 640 7.27 -10.22 4.90
C GLY A 640 7.58 -8.78 4.55
N ALA A 641 6.68 -8.16 3.81
CA ALA A 641 6.81 -6.77 3.39
C ALA A 641 6.76 -5.81 4.59
N GLY A 642 7.43 -4.69 4.42
CA GLY A 642 7.30 -3.52 5.25
C GLY A 642 5.96 -2.80 5.06
N ILE A 643 5.80 -1.67 5.75
CA ILE A 643 4.63 -0.81 5.58
C ILE A 643 5.10 0.63 5.41
N VAL A 644 4.62 1.26 4.34
CA VAL A 644 4.78 2.69 4.08
C VAL A 644 3.49 3.42 4.46
N ALA A 645 3.60 4.50 5.22
CA ALA A 645 2.48 5.36 5.61
C ALA A 645 2.71 6.79 5.13
N ILE A 646 1.75 7.32 4.36
CA ILE A 646 1.81 8.68 3.82
C ILE A 646 0.63 9.49 4.40
N TYR A 647 0.94 10.57 5.11
CA TYR A 647 -0.02 11.36 5.87
C TYR A 647 -0.04 12.84 5.46
N ASP A 648 -1.17 13.26 4.88
CA ASP A 648 -1.51 14.65 4.60
C ASP A 648 -2.26 15.26 5.81
N THR A 649 -1.55 16.09 6.58
CA THR A 649 -2.10 16.73 7.79
C THR A 649 -3.11 17.84 7.53
N ASP A 650 -3.08 18.49 6.36
CA ASP A 650 -4.00 19.57 5.98
C ASP A 650 -5.35 19.04 5.49
N SER A 651 -5.37 17.82 4.93
CA SER A 651 -6.61 17.13 4.54
C SER A 651 -7.53 16.85 5.74
N GLY A 652 -6.96 16.62 6.92
CA GLY A 652 -7.66 16.13 8.10
C GLY A 652 -8.11 14.66 8.00
N ASP A 653 -7.67 13.93 6.98
CA ASP A 653 -7.89 12.50 6.80
C ASP A 653 -6.94 11.68 7.72
N SER A 654 -6.95 10.35 7.60
CA SER A 654 -5.92 9.48 8.20
C SER A 654 -4.85 9.13 7.15
N ALA A 655 -3.70 8.57 7.55
CA ALA A 655 -2.67 8.19 6.58
C ALA A 655 -3.14 7.07 5.63
N SER A 656 -2.64 7.10 4.40
CA SER A 656 -2.71 5.99 3.45
C SER A 656 -1.58 4.99 3.73
N LEU A 657 -1.90 3.69 3.71
CA LEU A 657 -0.93 2.62 3.93
C LEU A 657 -0.62 1.90 2.62
N TYR A 658 0.65 1.54 2.41
CA TYR A 658 1.11 0.77 1.25
C TYR A 658 2.01 -0.36 1.72
N SER A 659 1.90 -1.52 1.09
CA SER A 659 2.79 -2.66 1.31
C SER A 659 3.00 -3.43 0.00
N ASP A 660 4.25 -3.71 -0.31
CA ASP A 660 4.70 -4.43 -1.51
C ASP A 660 5.77 -5.45 -1.10
N ASN A 661 5.57 -6.73 -1.44
CA ASN A 661 6.55 -7.77 -1.13
C ASN A 661 7.45 -8.18 -2.30
N GLY A 662 7.47 -7.42 -3.40
CA GLY A 662 8.37 -7.66 -4.53
C GLY A 662 8.18 -9.04 -5.18
N ALA A 663 6.94 -9.55 -5.17
CA ALA A 663 6.51 -10.85 -5.70
C ALA A 663 7.13 -12.04 -4.96
N ARG A 664 7.43 -11.85 -3.67
CA ARG A 664 7.93 -12.90 -2.77
C ARG A 664 6.77 -13.46 -1.95
N ASP A 665 6.62 -14.78 -1.96
CA ASP A 665 5.72 -15.50 -1.06
C ASP A 665 6.40 -15.61 0.31
N GLY A 666 6.39 -14.49 1.04
CA GLY A 666 7.05 -14.34 2.32
C GLY A 666 6.10 -14.35 3.51
N ALA A 667 6.68 -14.22 4.69
CA ALA A 667 5.94 -14.08 5.92
C ALA A 667 5.00 -12.86 5.89
N THR A 668 4.10 -12.79 6.85
CA THR A 668 3.07 -11.74 6.89
C THR A 668 3.60 -10.42 7.47
N SER A 669 3.01 -9.28 7.16
CA SER A 669 3.14 -8.05 7.94
C SER A 669 2.09 -8.06 9.05
N THR A 670 2.49 -8.34 10.29
CA THR A 670 1.55 -8.38 11.42
C THR A 670 1.26 -6.97 11.90
N GLN A 671 -0.01 -6.62 12.11
CA GLN A 671 -0.37 -5.36 12.75
C GLN A 671 0.32 -5.25 14.13
N ALA A 672 1.26 -4.31 14.23
CA ALA A 672 2.05 -4.11 15.43
C ALA A 672 1.30 -3.34 16.53
N ALA A 673 0.42 -2.40 16.17
CA ALA A 673 -0.36 -1.61 17.13
C ALA A 673 -1.73 -2.23 17.40
N ALA A 674 -2.19 -2.19 18.65
CA ALA A 674 -3.52 -2.72 19.01
C ALA A 674 -4.69 -2.09 18.22
N SER A 675 -4.50 -0.87 17.71
CA SER A 675 -5.45 -0.23 16.81
C SER A 675 -4.71 0.66 15.81
N VAL A 676 -5.03 0.50 14.54
CA VAL A 676 -4.52 1.31 13.41
C VAL A 676 -5.72 1.96 12.71
N THR A 677 -5.60 3.23 12.34
CA THR A 677 -6.65 3.97 11.63
C THR A 677 -6.08 4.58 10.37
N ALA A 678 -6.38 3.99 9.22
CA ALA A 678 -5.92 4.44 7.93
C ALA A 678 -7.07 5.00 7.10
N LYS A 679 -6.72 5.83 6.11
CA LYS A 679 -7.65 6.22 5.04
C LYS A 679 -7.94 4.99 4.18
N ASN A 680 -6.88 4.45 3.58
CA ASN A 680 -6.90 3.25 2.74
C ASN A 680 -5.64 2.40 2.99
N ILE A 681 -5.63 1.19 2.46
CA ILE A 681 -4.48 0.29 2.40
C ILE A 681 -4.36 -0.29 1.00
N ASP A 682 -3.16 -0.24 0.43
CA ASP A 682 -2.80 -0.79 -0.87
C ASP A 682 -1.77 -1.91 -0.66
N LEU A 683 -2.05 -3.10 -1.21
CA LEU A 683 -1.25 -4.31 -1.02
C LEU A 683 -0.91 -4.89 -2.40
N GLN A 684 0.39 -5.04 -2.68
CA GLN A 684 0.90 -5.46 -3.98
C GLN A 684 1.93 -6.58 -3.86
N ASN A 685 2.12 -7.31 -4.96
CA ASN A 685 3.11 -8.35 -5.19
C ASN A 685 3.30 -9.30 -4.00
N ASN A 686 2.21 -9.94 -3.58
CA ASN A 686 2.09 -10.90 -2.48
C ASN A 686 2.27 -10.30 -1.07
N ALA A 687 2.09 -8.98 -0.90
CA ALA A 687 2.05 -8.36 0.42
C ALA A 687 0.84 -8.85 1.22
N GLU A 688 1.08 -9.31 2.44
CA GLU A 688 0.03 -9.76 3.35
C GLU A 688 0.00 -8.91 4.62
N TYR A 689 -1.14 -8.30 4.92
CA TYR A 689 -1.38 -7.58 6.17
C TYR A 689 -2.33 -8.38 7.10
N THR A 690 -1.79 -8.89 8.20
CA THR A 690 -2.57 -9.68 9.18
C THR A 690 -3.05 -8.82 10.35
N ILE A 691 -4.35 -8.89 10.64
CA ILE A 691 -4.98 -8.32 11.84
C ILE A 691 -5.10 -9.44 12.89
N PRO A 692 -4.26 -9.45 13.95
CA PRO A 692 -4.22 -10.52 14.94
C PRO A 692 -5.28 -10.34 16.03
N SER A 693 -5.36 -11.31 16.94
CA SER A 693 -6.19 -11.24 18.15
C SER A 693 -5.96 -9.94 18.93
N GLY A 694 -7.05 -9.22 19.20
CA GLY A 694 -7.02 -7.95 19.95
C GLY A 694 -6.53 -6.75 19.14
N GLY A 695 -6.14 -6.96 17.87
CA GLY A 695 -5.86 -5.90 16.90
C GLY A 695 -7.14 -5.39 16.23
N SER A 696 -7.12 -4.13 15.82
CA SER A 696 -8.14 -3.56 14.96
C SER A 696 -7.56 -2.66 13.87
N LEU A 697 -7.97 -2.86 12.62
CA LEU A 697 -7.72 -1.93 11.52
C LEU A 697 -9.00 -1.16 11.24
N THR A 698 -8.95 0.16 11.24
CA THR A 698 -10.05 1.03 10.84
C THR A 698 -9.70 1.70 9.52
N LEU A 699 -10.51 1.45 8.49
CA LEU A 699 -10.39 2.05 7.17
C LEU A 699 -11.47 3.10 6.96
N ASN A 700 -11.07 4.37 6.94
CA ASN A 700 -11.96 5.53 6.91
C ASN A 700 -11.81 6.33 5.63
N ASP A 701 -11.76 5.67 4.48
CA ASP A 701 -11.70 6.38 3.21
C ASP A 701 -12.98 7.23 3.00
N PRO A 702 -12.88 8.56 2.89
CA PRO A 702 -14.02 9.43 2.60
C PRO A 702 -14.69 9.08 1.26
N ASP A 703 -13.98 8.47 0.32
CA ASP A 703 -14.50 8.09 -1.00
C ASP A 703 -15.18 6.70 -1.01
N ASN A 704 -15.08 5.93 0.08
CA ASN A 704 -15.61 4.56 0.27
C ASN A 704 -14.96 3.47 -0.62
N SER A 705 -13.69 3.66 -0.97
CA SER A 705 -12.83 2.67 -1.61
C SER A 705 -11.49 2.54 -0.86
N PRO A 706 -11.52 1.95 0.34
CA PRO A 706 -10.35 1.92 1.20
C PRO A 706 -9.28 0.89 0.81
N VAL A 707 -9.50 0.09 -0.24
CA VAL A 707 -8.52 -0.85 -0.80
C VAL A 707 -8.62 -0.73 -2.32
N GLU A 708 -7.67 -0.02 -2.93
CA GLU A 708 -7.61 0.28 -4.36
C GLU A 708 -6.19 0.06 -4.89
N ASN A 709 -6.06 -0.21 -6.19
CA ASN A 709 -4.79 -0.37 -6.92
C ASN A 709 -3.90 -1.52 -6.46
N GLY A 710 -4.48 -2.57 -5.86
CA GLY A 710 -3.75 -3.83 -5.72
C GLY A 710 -3.51 -4.48 -7.10
N ASP A 711 -2.75 -5.57 -7.10
CA ASP A 711 -2.40 -6.34 -8.30
C ASP A 711 -3.09 -7.72 -8.35
N GLY A 712 -4.12 -7.90 -7.52
CA GLY A 712 -4.84 -9.16 -7.33
C GLY A 712 -4.16 -10.15 -6.39
N THR A 713 -2.99 -9.82 -5.84
CA THR A 713 -2.20 -10.75 -5.01
C THR A 713 -2.09 -10.36 -3.54
N GLY A 714 -2.29 -9.08 -3.21
CA GLY A 714 -2.22 -8.57 -1.84
C GLY A 714 -3.35 -9.11 -0.95
N ILE A 715 -3.06 -9.47 0.30
CA ILE A 715 -4.00 -10.11 1.23
C ILE A 715 -4.20 -9.28 2.49
N ILE A 716 -5.45 -8.89 2.79
CA ILE A 716 -5.86 -8.46 4.13
C ILE A 716 -6.42 -9.68 4.86
N ARG A 717 -5.69 -10.17 5.87
CA ARG A 717 -6.09 -11.34 6.65
C ARG A 717 -6.66 -10.94 8.01
N VAL A 718 -7.91 -11.31 8.28
CA VAL A 718 -8.58 -11.06 9.55
C VAL A 718 -8.73 -12.37 10.33
N THR A 719 -7.79 -12.65 11.24
CA THR A 719 -7.74 -13.92 11.99
C THR A 719 -8.66 -13.92 13.21
N GLU A 720 -8.30 -13.19 14.27
CA GLU A 720 -9.07 -13.01 15.52
C GLU A 720 -9.32 -11.52 15.83
N GLY A 721 -8.84 -10.62 14.97
CA GLY A 721 -8.98 -9.18 15.10
C GLY A 721 -10.29 -8.61 14.54
N THR A 722 -10.37 -7.29 14.45
CA THR A 722 -11.54 -6.60 13.86
C THR A 722 -11.13 -5.67 12.73
N LEU A 723 -11.73 -5.84 11.55
CA LEU A 723 -11.69 -4.87 10.47
C LEU A 723 -12.91 -3.94 10.60
N TYR A 724 -12.66 -2.66 10.83
CA TYR A 724 -13.65 -1.60 10.79
C TYR A 724 -13.55 -0.85 9.47
N ALA A 725 -14.68 -0.55 8.86
CA ALA A 725 -14.73 0.42 7.77
C ALA A 725 -15.99 1.28 7.86
N ASN A 726 -16.06 2.30 7.00
CA ASN A 726 -17.27 3.07 6.76
C ASN A 726 -18.43 2.15 6.31
N ALA A 727 -19.63 2.71 6.17
CA ALA A 727 -20.82 1.94 5.80
C ALA A 727 -20.64 1.11 4.51
N THR A 728 -19.77 1.55 3.60
CA THR A 728 -19.36 0.79 2.42
C THR A 728 -17.88 0.46 2.50
N LEU A 729 -17.54 -0.81 2.27
CA LEU A 729 -16.18 -1.31 2.11
C LEU A 729 -16.06 -1.87 0.69
N THR A 730 -15.11 -1.35 -0.08
CA THR A 730 -14.76 -1.88 -1.39
C THR A 730 -13.37 -2.49 -1.32
N ILE A 731 -13.25 -3.73 -1.78
CA ILE A 731 -12.00 -4.45 -1.99
C ILE A 731 -11.79 -4.54 -3.50
N GLN A 732 -10.82 -3.79 -4.01
CA GLN A 732 -10.44 -3.78 -5.41
C GLN A 732 -9.06 -4.38 -5.59
N ASP A 733 -8.93 -5.33 -6.54
CA ASP A 733 -7.65 -5.94 -6.94
C ASP A 733 -6.85 -6.50 -5.76
N ALA A 734 -7.54 -7.04 -4.75
CA ALA A 734 -6.93 -7.57 -3.53
C ALA A 734 -7.79 -8.68 -2.93
N ILE A 735 -7.22 -9.42 -1.98
CA ILE A 735 -7.85 -10.54 -1.29
C ILE A 735 -8.24 -10.09 0.12
N LEU A 736 -9.52 -10.18 0.45
CA LEU A 736 -9.99 -10.11 1.83
C LEU A 736 -10.16 -11.54 2.37
N GLU A 737 -9.24 -11.99 3.20
CA GLU A 737 -9.28 -13.30 3.85
C GLU A 737 -9.90 -13.16 5.25
N MET A 738 -11.10 -13.70 5.44
CA MET A 738 -11.84 -13.67 6.70
C MET A 738 -11.79 -15.02 7.37
N HIS A 739 -11.31 -15.10 8.61
CA HIS A 739 -11.41 -16.31 9.44
C HIS A 739 -12.66 -16.26 10.32
N GLN A 740 -13.16 -17.43 10.71
CA GLN A 740 -14.35 -17.56 11.57
C GLN A 740 -14.29 -16.82 12.91
N THR A 741 -13.09 -16.54 13.39
CA THR A 741 -12.83 -15.81 14.63
C THR A 741 -12.63 -14.31 14.41
N GLY A 742 -12.48 -13.88 13.16
CA GLY A 742 -12.33 -12.48 12.77
C GLY A 742 -13.67 -11.77 12.76
N THR A 743 -13.65 -10.44 12.88
CA THR A 743 -14.87 -9.63 12.86
C THR A 743 -14.79 -8.55 11.79
N LEU A 744 -15.81 -8.47 10.94
CA LEU A 744 -16.07 -7.31 10.08
C LEU A 744 -17.12 -6.41 10.76
N SER A 745 -16.81 -5.13 10.95
CA SER A 745 -17.65 -4.20 11.73
C SER A 745 -17.78 -2.83 11.07
N GLY A 746 -18.91 -2.16 11.29
CA GLY A 746 -19.21 -0.86 10.67
C GLY A 746 -19.71 -0.91 9.22
N VAL A 747 -19.52 -2.05 8.54
CA VAL A 747 -19.87 -2.26 7.14
C VAL A 747 -21.33 -2.70 6.96
N SER A 748 -22.07 -2.00 6.11
CA SER A 748 -23.41 -2.42 5.65
C SER A 748 -23.39 -2.90 4.20
N THR A 749 -22.47 -2.40 3.37
CA THR A 749 -22.27 -2.81 1.98
C THR A 749 -20.83 -3.26 1.77
N LEU A 750 -20.63 -4.49 1.31
CA LEU A 750 -19.32 -5.01 0.90
C LEU A 750 -19.30 -5.17 -0.61
N ASN A 751 -18.36 -4.51 -1.27
CA ASN A 751 -18.09 -4.64 -2.70
C ASN A 751 -16.77 -5.36 -2.89
N ILE A 752 -16.77 -6.41 -3.71
CA ILE A 752 -15.54 -7.03 -4.23
C ILE A 752 -15.51 -6.76 -5.73
N THR A 753 -14.37 -6.34 -6.27
CA THR A 753 -14.23 -6.00 -7.68
C THR A 753 -12.79 -6.22 -8.15
N GLY A 754 -12.62 -6.56 -9.43
CA GLY A 754 -11.31 -6.56 -10.08
C GLY A 754 -11.28 -5.63 -11.28
N THR A 755 -10.08 -5.33 -11.76
CA THR A 755 -9.85 -4.52 -12.96
C THR A 755 -9.88 -5.39 -14.21
N ASP A 756 -9.31 -6.60 -14.14
CA ASP A 756 -9.39 -7.64 -15.16
C ASP A 756 -9.17 -9.06 -14.58
N ALA A 757 -9.12 -10.08 -15.44
CA ALA A 757 -8.97 -11.47 -15.01
C ALA A 757 -7.57 -11.81 -14.41
N GLY A 758 -6.57 -10.94 -14.58
CA GLY A 758 -5.26 -11.07 -13.93
C GLY A 758 -5.22 -10.39 -12.56
N GLU A 759 -5.99 -9.32 -12.40
CA GLU A 759 -6.11 -8.51 -11.17
C GLU A 759 -7.53 -8.66 -10.60
N MET A 760 -7.86 -9.86 -10.08
CA MET A 760 -9.19 -10.12 -9.51
C MET A 760 -9.28 -9.66 -8.05
N GLY A 761 -10.46 -9.21 -7.63
CA GLY A 761 -10.78 -9.01 -6.21
C GLY A 761 -11.32 -10.29 -5.58
N TYR A 762 -10.83 -10.68 -4.40
CA TYR A 762 -11.27 -11.91 -3.74
C TYR A 762 -11.89 -11.65 -2.37
N LEU A 763 -12.91 -12.44 -2.05
CA LEU A 763 -13.36 -12.69 -0.69
C LEU A 763 -13.11 -14.16 -0.38
N ASP A 764 -12.11 -14.45 0.46
CA ASP A 764 -11.72 -15.80 0.87
C ASP A 764 -12.20 -16.07 2.30
N LEU A 765 -13.05 -17.07 2.47
CA LEU A 765 -13.63 -17.46 3.75
C LEU A 765 -12.89 -18.66 4.36
N ARG A 766 -12.42 -18.51 5.60
CA ARG A 766 -11.72 -19.56 6.33
C ARG A 766 -12.52 -20.02 7.55
N TYR A 767 -12.84 -21.31 7.56
CA TYR A 767 -13.45 -22.06 8.66
C TYR A 767 -14.95 -21.83 8.92
N PHE A 768 -15.70 -21.26 7.96
CA PHE A 768 -17.13 -20.93 8.09
C PHE A 768 -18.08 -22.08 7.70
N THR A 769 -17.96 -23.27 8.30
CA THR A 769 -18.82 -24.43 7.94
C THR A 769 -20.22 -24.38 8.51
N SER A 770 -20.38 -23.86 9.73
CA SER A 770 -21.67 -23.78 10.44
C SER A 770 -21.97 -22.41 11.04
N SER A 771 -20.95 -21.55 11.13
CA SER A 771 -21.05 -20.13 11.46
C SER A 771 -21.21 -19.31 10.20
N LEU A 772 -21.97 -18.22 10.28
CA LEU A 772 -22.06 -17.23 9.21
C LEU A 772 -20.77 -16.40 9.15
N ALA A 773 -20.29 -16.12 7.93
CA ALA A 773 -19.15 -15.24 7.66
C ALA A 773 -19.29 -13.87 8.36
N PHE A 774 -20.40 -13.21 8.05
CA PHE A 774 -20.82 -11.94 8.61
C PHE A 774 -22.28 -11.71 8.19
N SER A 775 -22.94 -10.71 8.79
CA SER A 775 -24.28 -10.28 8.42
C SER A 775 -24.23 -8.81 8.01
N ILE A 776 -24.37 -8.56 6.70
CA ILE A 776 -24.37 -7.22 6.12
C ILE A 776 -25.71 -6.93 5.41
N ALA A 777 -25.95 -5.69 5.01
CA ALA A 777 -27.16 -5.36 4.24
C ALA A 777 -26.99 -5.81 2.78
N THR A 778 -25.85 -5.52 2.16
CA THR A 778 -25.61 -5.82 0.75
C THR A 778 -24.21 -6.39 0.51
N LEU A 779 -24.14 -7.52 -0.19
CA LEU A 779 -22.90 -8.05 -0.80
C LEU A 779 -22.98 -7.85 -2.30
N ASN A 780 -21.98 -7.19 -2.89
CA ASN A 780 -21.83 -7.06 -4.34
C ASN A 780 -20.52 -7.74 -4.77
N LEU A 781 -20.64 -8.82 -5.54
CA LEU A 781 -19.55 -9.36 -6.34
C LEU A 781 -19.66 -8.73 -7.74
N ASN A 782 -18.76 -7.80 -8.05
CA ASN A 782 -18.73 -7.09 -9.33
C ASN A 782 -17.87 -7.85 -10.36
N ALA A 783 -17.74 -7.32 -11.58
CA ALA A 783 -16.90 -7.94 -12.60
C ALA A 783 -15.49 -8.23 -12.08
N TYR A 784 -14.93 -9.39 -12.48
CA TYR A 784 -13.60 -9.85 -12.08
C TYR A 784 -13.44 -9.98 -10.55
N SER A 785 -14.49 -10.42 -9.87
CA SER A 785 -14.41 -10.75 -8.44
C SER A 785 -14.73 -12.21 -8.18
N MET A 786 -14.13 -12.76 -7.11
CA MET A 786 -14.30 -14.14 -6.72
C MET A 786 -14.64 -14.26 -5.23
N LEU A 787 -15.70 -15.00 -4.91
CA LEU A 787 -16.00 -15.47 -3.55
C LEU A 787 -15.61 -16.94 -3.45
N THR A 788 -14.71 -17.27 -2.53
CA THR A 788 -14.21 -18.63 -2.36
C THR A 788 -13.95 -18.96 -0.88
N HIS A 789 -13.42 -20.13 -0.61
CA HIS A 789 -12.93 -20.54 0.70
C HIS A 789 -11.61 -21.32 0.59
N GLY A 790 -10.88 -21.46 1.70
CA GLY A 790 -9.65 -22.24 1.74
C GLY A 790 -9.81 -23.72 1.35
N GLU A 791 -8.73 -24.39 0.95
CA GLU A 791 -8.76 -25.82 0.58
C GLU A 791 -9.03 -26.74 1.79
N ASN A 792 -9.92 -27.71 1.59
CA ASN A 792 -10.28 -28.73 2.59
C ASN A 792 -9.37 -29.97 2.52
N THR A 793 -8.08 -29.78 2.80
CA THR A 793 -7.08 -30.85 2.85
C THR A 793 -7.01 -31.54 4.22
N GLU A 794 -6.46 -32.76 4.26
CA GLU A 794 -6.30 -33.51 5.51
C GLU A 794 -5.46 -32.72 6.54
N GLY A 795 -6.12 -32.20 7.58
CA GLY A 795 -5.49 -31.45 8.67
C GLY A 795 -5.68 -29.92 8.64
N ASN A 796 -6.24 -29.34 7.58
CA ASN A 796 -6.41 -27.88 7.45
C ASN A 796 -7.75 -27.34 7.99
N GLY A 797 -8.54 -28.19 8.65
CA GLY A 797 -9.92 -27.85 9.05
C GLY A 797 -10.87 -27.79 7.85
N GLU A 798 -12.17 -27.69 8.13
CA GLU A 798 -13.18 -27.58 7.07
C GLU A 798 -13.53 -26.10 6.83
N HIS A 799 -13.75 -25.73 5.58
CA HIS A 799 -14.05 -24.39 5.09
C HIS A 799 -15.24 -24.47 4.11
N ALA A 800 -16.10 -23.46 4.12
CA ALA A 800 -17.27 -23.36 3.24
C ALA A 800 -17.54 -21.88 2.92
N VAL A 801 -18.22 -21.62 1.80
CA VAL A 801 -18.85 -20.32 1.57
C VAL A 801 -20.19 -20.31 2.29
N ASN A 802 -20.32 -19.55 3.38
CA ASN A 802 -21.56 -19.44 4.16
C ASN A 802 -21.86 -17.97 4.50
N VAL A 803 -22.66 -17.31 3.66
CA VAL A 803 -22.88 -15.86 3.69
C VAL A 803 -24.35 -15.54 3.83
N SER A 804 -24.66 -14.51 4.64
CA SER A 804 -26.00 -13.96 4.74
C SER A 804 -26.03 -12.43 4.62
N ALA A 805 -26.95 -11.93 3.80
CA ALA A 805 -27.19 -10.51 3.61
C ALA A 805 -28.68 -10.22 3.37
N THR A 806 -29.07 -8.95 3.24
CA THR A 806 -30.42 -8.62 2.72
C THR A 806 -30.46 -8.76 1.20
N THR A 807 -29.39 -8.33 0.55
CA THR A 807 -29.21 -8.41 -0.89
C THR A 807 -27.84 -8.99 -1.21
N ILE A 808 -27.78 -9.96 -2.11
CA ILE A 808 -26.54 -10.49 -2.67
C ILE A 808 -26.63 -10.33 -4.19
N ASN A 809 -25.68 -9.63 -4.78
CA ASN A 809 -25.60 -9.44 -6.23
C ASN A 809 -24.30 -10.10 -6.73
N ILE A 810 -24.44 -11.05 -7.65
CA ILE A 810 -23.35 -11.72 -8.36
C ILE A 810 -23.44 -11.23 -9.79
N ASN A 811 -22.75 -10.15 -10.11
CA ASN A 811 -22.84 -9.51 -11.43
C ASN A 811 -22.16 -10.36 -12.52
N ALA A 812 -22.38 -9.99 -13.78
CA ALA A 812 -21.65 -10.58 -14.90
C ALA A 812 -20.12 -10.51 -14.67
N ASP A 813 -19.40 -11.56 -15.08
CA ASP A 813 -17.96 -11.76 -14.88
C ASP A 813 -17.52 -11.88 -13.40
N ALA A 814 -18.46 -12.01 -12.45
CA ALA A 814 -18.18 -12.38 -11.06
C ALA A 814 -18.38 -13.88 -10.84
N GLU A 815 -17.60 -14.45 -9.93
CA GLU A 815 -17.58 -15.89 -9.65
C GLU A 815 -17.75 -16.19 -8.16
N VAL A 816 -18.58 -17.19 -7.85
CA VAL A 816 -18.53 -17.92 -6.58
C VAL A 816 -17.96 -19.28 -6.90
N ASP A 817 -16.67 -19.48 -6.63
CA ASP A 817 -15.92 -20.66 -7.07
C ASP A 817 -15.37 -21.43 -5.86
N VAL A 818 -15.83 -22.68 -5.75
CA VAL A 818 -15.33 -23.66 -4.79
C VAL A 818 -15.00 -25.00 -5.45
N ASP A 819 -14.65 -24.99 -6.73
CA ASP A 819 -14.29 -26.17 -7.52
C ASP A 819 -13.07 -26.88 -6.93
N GLY A 820 -13.14 -28.20 -6.79
CA GLY A 820 -12.08 -29.02 -6.18
C GLY A 820 -11.78 -28.72 -4.71
N ARG A 821 -12.53 -27.80 -4.05
CA ARG A 821 -12.26 -27.38 -2.67
C ARG A 821 -13.04 -28.17 -1.62
N GLY A 822 -13.71 -29.25 -2.00
CA GLY A 822 -14.36 -30.22 -1.11
C GLY A 822 -13.36 -31.19 -0.48
N HIS A 823 -13.82 -32.40 -0.16
CA HIS A 823 -12.92 -33.38 0.44
C HIS A 823 -11.82 -33.82 -0.53
N GLN A 824 -10.60 -33.84 -0.02
CA GLN A 824 -9.42 -34.24 -0.78
C GLN A 824 -9.57 -35.66 -1.37
N GLY A 825 -9.16 -35.84 -2.63
CA GLY A 825 -8.97 -37.13 -3.28
C GLY A 825 -7.71 -37.82 -2.78
N SER A 826 -7.56 -39.10 -3.13
CA SER A 826 -6.39 -39.86 -2.70
C SER A 826 -5.09 -39.30 -3.31
N LYS A 827 -4.21 -38.73 -2.48
CA LYS A 827 -2.85 -38.28 -2.87
C LYS A 827 -1.76 -39.30 -2.56
N ILE A 828 -2.12 -40.45 -1.98
CA ILE A 828 -1.20 -41.53 -1.57
C ILE A 828 -1.56 -42.80 -2.35
N GLN A 829 -0.55 -43.49 -2.89
CA GLN A 829 -0.67 -44.65 -3.79
C GLN A 829 -1.41 -45.88 -3.21
N THR A 830 -2.05 -45.83 -2.04
CA THR A 830 -2.70 -46.99 -1.40
C THR A 830 -3.94 -46.65 -0.58
N THR A 831 -4.56 -45.48 -0.79
CA THR A 831 -5.70 -45.03 0.03
C THR A 831 -6.91 -44.69 -0.83
N ASP A 832 -8.09 -44.84 -0.23
CA ASP A 832 -9.33 -44.27 -0.73
C ASP A 832 -9.23 -42.73 -0.72
N GLY A 833 -10.15 -42.04 -1.39
CA GLY A 833 -10.34 -40.61 -1.19
C GLY A 833 -10.89 -40.30 0.21
N PHE A 834 -11.12 -39.02 0.49
CA PHE A 834 -11.76 -38.57 1.73
C PHE A 834 -13.23 -38.18 1.51
N GLY A 835 -14.02 -38.17 2.58
CA GLY A 835 -15.44 -37.82 2.56
C GLY A 835 -16.38 -39.00 2.78
N PRO A 836 -17.69 -38.75 3.01
CA PRO A 836 -18.65 -39.79 3.38
C PRO A 836 -18.94 -40.80 2.26
N ALA A 837 -18.75 -40.39 1.00
CA ALA A 837 -18.89 -41.19 -0.20
C ALA A 837 -17.63 -41.07 -1.07
N ALA A 838 -16.48 -41.37 -0.46
CA ALA A 838 -15.17 -41.32 -1.10
C ALA A 838 -14.96 -42.43 -2.13
N GLY A 839 -14.29 -42.09 -3.23
CA GLY A 839 -13.88 -43.07 -4.23
C GLY A 839 -12.90 -44.10 -3.63
N VAL A 840 -13.07 -45.36 -4.02
CA VAL A 840 -12.35 -46.51 -3.49
C VAL A 840 -11.06 -46.76 -4.26
N TYR A 841 -10.02 -47.16 -3.53
CA TYR A 841 -8.75 -47.58 -4.07
C TYR A 841 -8.84 -48.92 -4.80
N GLY A 842 -8.61 -48.91 -6.12
CA GLY A 842 -8.67 -50.09 -7.00
C GLY A 842 -7.39 -50.93 -7.07
N GLY A 843 -6.44 -50.83 -6.13
CA GLY A 843 -5.25 -51.68 -6.17
C GLY A 843 -4.27 -51.34 -7.31
N TYR A 844 -3.87 -52.38 -8.08
CA TYR A 844 -3.06 -52.21 -9.29
C TYR A 844 -3.88 -51.74 -10.51
N ALA A 845 -5.21 -51.79 -10.41
CA ALA A 845 -6.17 -51.34 -11.41
C ALA A 845 -6.48 -49.84 -11.23
N SER A 846 -7.68 -49.41 -11.58
CA SER A 846 -8.13 -48.02 -11.63
C SER A 846 -8.98 -47.64 -10.41
N GLY A 847 -8.91 -46.40 -9.93
CA GLY A 847 -9.75 -45.91 -8.84
C GLY A 847 -11.21 -45.72 -9.27
N THR A 848 -12.15 -45.88 -8.33
CA THR A 848 -13.56 -45.54 -8.55
C THR A 848 -13.81 -44.05 -8.32
N GLY A 849 -14.86 -43.52 -8.94
CA GLY A 849 -15.30 -42.16 -8.72
C GLY A 849 -15.99 -41.99 -7.38
N ALA A 850 -15.89 -40.80 -6.79
CA ALA A 850 -16.60 -40.46 -5.57
C ALA A 850 -18.07 -40.10 -5.85
N GLY A 851 -18.93 -40.18 -4.83
CA GLY A 851 -20.36 -39.79 -4.93
C GLY A 851 -20.67 -38.57 -4.08
N HIS A 852 -21.66 -37.76 -4.49
CA HIS A 852 -22.23 -36.67 -3.69
C HIS A 852 -23.54 -36.15 -4.31
N GLY A 853 -24.71 -36.69 -3.93
CA GLY A 853 -25.97 -36.40 -4.61
C GLY A 853 -26.23 -37.31 -5.80
N GLY A 854 -25.25 -37.43 -6.70
CA GLY A 854 -25.12 -38.51 -7.67
C GLY A 854 -24.15 -39.60 -7.21
N ASP A 855 -24.36 -40.84 -7.66
CA ASP A 855 -23.49 -41.97 -7.34
C ASP A 855 -22.18 -41.89 -8.15
N GLY A 856 -21.06 -42.30 -7.57
CA GLY A 856 -19.77 -42.37 -8.27
C GLY A 856 -19.74 -43.46 -9.34
N GLY A 857 -18.94 -43.26 -10.39
CA GLY A 857 -18.71 -44.25 -11.43
C GLY A 857 -17.85 -45.42 -10.95
N ASN A 858 -18.18 -46.63 -11.42
CA ASN A 858 -17.39 -47.85 -11.18
C ASN A 858 -16.09 -47.87 -11.99
N ASP A 859 -15.13 -48.67 -11.54
CA ASP A 859 -13.88 -48.93 -12.26
C ASP A 859 -13.95 -50.20 -13.14
N THR A 860 -12.87 -50.53 -13.85
CA THR A 860 -12.80 -51.73 -14.71
C THR A 860 -12.86 -53.07 -13.99
N ASP A 861 -12.49 -53.15 -12.72
CA ASP A 861 -12.57 -54.38 -11.93
C ASP A 861 -13.99 -54.62 -11.38
N GLY A 862 -14.89 -53.67 -11.58
CA GLY A 862 -16.29 -53.74 -11.16
C GLY A 862 -16.47 -53.38 -9.69
N ASP A 863 -15.48 -52.71 -9.08
CA ASP A 863 -15.66 -52.13 -7.76
C ASP A 863 -16.68 -51.00 -7.87
N ALA A 864 -17.69 -51.03 -7.00
CA ALA A 864 -18.78 -50.07 -7.02
C ALA A 864 -18.27 -48.69 -6.63
N GLY A 865 -18.64 -47.67 -7.41
CA GLY A 865 -18.60 -46.29 -6.96
C GLY A 865 -19.52 -46.11 -5.74
N THR A 866 -19.21 -45.12 -4.92
CA THR A 866 -19.95 -44.85 -3.69
C THR A 866 -21.27 -44.14 -3.98
N ALA A 867 -22.30 -44.52 -3.24
CA ALA A 867 -23.63 -43.92 -3.37
C ALA A 867 -23.69 -42.49 -2.80
N ALA A 868 -24.61 -41.70 -3.32
CA ALA A 868 -24.93 -40.35 -2.87
C ALA A 868 -25.25 -40.26 -1.37
N ASP A 869 -24.80 -39.18 -0.72
CA ASP A 869 -24.88 -38.96 0.73
C ASP A 869 -25.61 -37.67 1.15
N VAL A 870 -26.31 -37.00 0.23
CA VAL A 870 -26.80 -35.62 0.45
C VAL A 870 -28.27 -35.53 0.82
N ASP A 871 -28.57 -34.82 1.92
CA ASP A 871 -29.92 -34.32 2.18
C ASP A 871 -30.21 -33.11 1.27
N ILE A 872 -30.85 -33.35 0.13
CA ILE A 872 -31.17 -32.32 -0.86
C ILE A 872 -32.03 -31.18 -0.32
N ALA A 873 -32.81 -31.42 0.74
CA ALA A 873 -33.61 -30.37 1.40
C ALA A 873 -32.78 -29.52 2.37
N ASN A 874 -31.63 -30.02 2.83
CA ASN A 874 -30.75 -29.36 3.80
C ASN A 874 -29.28 -29.63 3.47
N ILE A 875 -28.83 -29.18 2.31
CA ILE A 875 -27.44 -29.32 1.88
C ILE A 875 -26.51 -28.67 2.91
N ALA A 876 -25.57 -29.46 3.44
CA ALA A 876 -24.61 -29.04 4.46
C ALA A 876 -23.28 -29.80 4.39
N THR A 877 -23.03 -30.50 3.29
CA THR A 877 -21.87 -31.38 3.09
C THR A 877 -21.15 -31.02 1.80
N PHE A 878 -19.86 -31.33 1.74
CA PHE A 878 -19.00 -31.11 0.58
C PHE A 878 -18.95 -32.35 -0.31
N GLY A 879 -18.50 -32.17 -1.56
CA GLY A 879 -18.18 -33.26 -2.47
C GLY A 879 -17.08 -34.16 -1.90
N SER A 880 -17.22 -35.47 -2.10
CA SER A 880 -16.23 -36.46 -1.69
C SER A 880 -15.08 -36.58 -2.71
N GLY A 881 -13.88 -36.93 -2.24
CA GLY A 881 -12.70 -37.09 -3.09
C GLY A 881 -12.60 -38.47 -3.74
N GLY A 882 -12.06 -38.51 -4.96
CA GLY A 882 -11.91 -39.71 -5.79
C GLY A 882 -10.84 -40.70 -5.31
N GLY A 883 -10.97 -41.97 -5.73
CA GLY A 883 -10.07 -43.06 -5.35
C GLY A 883 -8.74 -43.06 -6.11
N GLY A 884 -7.65 -43.43 -5.43
CA GLY A 884 -6.31 -43.47 -6.00
C GLY A 884 -5.91 -44.81 -6.65
N ARG A 885 -4.69 -44.89 -7.17
CA ARG A 885 -4.09 -46.10 -7.77
C ARG A 885 -2.73 -46.48 -7.16
N GLY A 886 -2.46 -47.79 -7.06
CA GLY A 886 -1.24 -48.38 -6.47
C GLY A 886 -0.17 -48.83 -7.44
N SER A 887 0.22 -47.98 -8.39
CA SER A 887 1.37 -48.19 -9.27
C SER A 887 2.43 -47.10 -9.06
N ALA A 888 3.68 -47.34 -9.48
CA ALA A 888 4.79 -46.37 -9.45
C ALA A 888 4.58 -45.11 -10.34
N LEU A 889 3.37 -44.93 -10.88
CA LEU A 889 2.90 -43.77 -11.64
C LEU A 889 1.88 -43.08 -10.73
N SER A 890 2.19 -41.87 -10.28
CA SER A 890 1.52 -41.11 -9.21
C SER A 890 0.11 -40.63 -9.59
N GLY A 891 -0.85 -41.55 -9.79
CA GLY A 891 -2.24 -41.19 -10.06
C GLY A 891 -2.95 -40.72 -8.78
N ASN A 892 -3.24 -39.43 -8.73
CA ASN A 892 -3.99 -38.78 -7.65
C ASN A 892 -5.48 -38.76 -8.00
N GLY A 893 -6.32 -39.14 -7.04
CA GLY A 893 -7.77 -38.94 -7.13
C GLY A 893 -8.12 -37.47 -7.20
N GLY A 894 -9.18 -37.15 -7.93
CA GLY A 894 -9.72 -35.79 -8.00
C GLY A 894 -10.29 -35.35 -6.64
N ASP A 895 -10.08 -34.10 -6.26
CA ASP A 895 -10.67 -33.51 -5.05
C ASP A 895 -12.16 -33.23 -5.30
N GLY A 896 -13.01 -33.39 -4.28
CA GLY A 896 -14.44 -33.11 -4.41
C GLY A 896 -14.73 -31.61 -4.53
N GLY A 897 -15.92 -31.21 -4.98
CA GLY A 897 -16.35 -29.81 -5.01
C GLY A 897 -16.73 -29.27 -3.61
N GLY A 898 -16.57 -27.97 -3.39
CA GLY A 898 -16.83 -27.31 -2.10
C GLY A 898 -18.32 -27.14 -1.76
N LEU A 899 -18.61 -26.29 -0.76
CA LEU A 899 -19.97 -26.01 -0.30
C LEU A 899 -20.26 -24.51 -0.35
N VAL A 900 -21.32 -24.15 -1.07
CA VAL A 900 -21.84 -22.79 -1.19
C VAL A 900 -23.21 -22.71 -0.51
N ILE A 901 -23.33 -21.83 0.47
CA ILE A 901 -24.60 -21.47 1.14
C ILE A 901 -24.75 -19.94 1.08
N LEU A 902 -25.68 -19.47 0.26
CA LEU A 902 -26.03 -18.05 0.13
C LEU A 902 -27.44 -17.80 0.64
N THR A 903 -27.59 -16.98 1.68
CA THR A 903 -28.89 -16.64 2.28
C THR A 903 -29.15 -15.14 2.21
N ALA A 904 -29.97 -14.70 1.24
CA ALA A 904 -30.41 -13.32 1.12
C ALA A 904 -31.82 -13.13 1.69
N SER A 905 -32.02 -12.33 2.74
CA SER A 905 -33.36 -12.13 3.30
C SER A 905 -34.30 -11.29 2.41
N GLY A 906 -33.86 -10.88 1.23
CA GLY A 906 -34.59 -10.10 0.24
C GLY A 906 -34.32 -10.59 -1.18
N THR A 907 -33.20 -10.20 -1.78
CA THR A 907 -32.91 -10.52 -3.19
C THR A 907 -31.53 -11.16 -3.35
N LEU A 908 -31.49 -12.27 -4.10
CA LEU A 908 -30.27 -12.85 -4.63
C LEU A 908 -30.32 -12.71 -6.16
N ASP A 909 -29.45 -11.86 -6.72
CA ASP A 909 -29.35 -11.60 -8.15
C ASP A 909 -28.09 -12.28 -8.71
N ILE A 910 -28.25 -13.14 -9.71
CA ILE A 910 -27.21 -14.03 -10.24
C ILE A 910 -27.10 -13.80 -11.74
N ASP A 911 -26.21 -12.90 -12.16
CA ASP A 911 -25.84 -12.68 -13.56
C ASP A 911 -24.46 -13.31 -13.88
N GLY A 912 -23.66 -13.62 -12.86
CA GLY A 912 -22.37 -14.31 -12.95
C GLY A 912 -22.46 -15.83 -12.76
N THR A 913 -21.36 -16.42 -12.28
CA THR A 913 -21.19 -17.88 -12.14
C THR A 913 -21.16 -18.30 -10.66
N ILE A 914 -21.81 -19.41 -10.34
CA ILE A 914 -21.64 -20.16 -9.09
C ILE A 914 -21.21 -21.57 -9.45
N THR A 915 -20.07 -22.04 -8.96
CA THR A 915 -19.51 -23.35 -9.29
C THR A 915 -18.96 -24.06 -8.06
N ALA A 916 -19.23 -25.36 -8.00
CA ALA A 916 -18.78 -26.27 -6.95
C ALA A 916 -18.45 -27.63 -7.56
N ASP A 917 -17.76 -27.65 -8.69
CA ASP A 917 -17.46 -28.84 -9.47
C ASP A 917 -16.35 -29.67 -8.81
N GLY A 918 -16.37 -30.99 -9.05
CA GLY A 918 -15.32 -31.90 -8.62
C GLY A 918 -14.14 -31.92 -9.59
N ASP A 919 -12.93 -32.10 -9.07
CA ASP A 919 -11.72 -32.20 -9.89
C ASP A 919 -11.63 -33.53 -10.62
N ALA A 920 -10.99 -33.51 -11.79
CA ALA A 920 -10.70 -34.72 -12.53
C ALA A 920 -9.60 -35.58 -11.86
N GLY A 921 -9.78 -36.90 -11.91
CA GLY A 921 -8.75 -37.85 -11.47
C GLY A 921 -7.58 -37.95 -12.47
N THR A 922 -6.36 -38.15 -11.96
CA THR A 922 -5.15 -38.29 -12.78
C THR A 922 -4.70 -39.75 -12.91
N ASP A 923 -4.13 -40.13 -14.06
CA ASP A 923 -3.49 -41.45 -14.30
C ASP A 923 -4.17 -42.67 -13.66
N TYR A 924 -5.32 -43.10 -14.21
CA TYR A 924 -6.15 -44.22 -13.73
C TYR A 924 -6.83 -43.98 -12.36
N ALA A 925 -6.75 -42.79 -11.77
CA ALA A 925 -7.52 -42.44 -10.57
C ALA A 925 -8.93 -41.97 -10.92
N GLY A 926 -9.84 -42.08 -9.95
CA GLY A 926 -11.22 -41.67 -10.09
C GLY A 926 -11.41 -40.16 -9.92
N GLY A 927 -12.48 -39.64 -10.53
CA GLY A 927 -12.88 -38.23 -10.40
C GLY A 927 -13.46 -37.91 -9.01
N GLY A 928 -13.27 -36.68 -8.55
CA GLY A 928 -13.92 -36.15 -7.36
C GLY A 928 -15.39 -35.86 -7.62
N ALA A 929 -16.25 -35.98 -6.62
CA ALA A 929 -17.68 -35.67 -6.77
C ALA A 929 -17.91 -34.16 -6.80
N GLY A 930 -18.97 -33.71 -7.47
CA GLY A 930 -19.44 -32.32 -7.35
C GLY A 930 -19.79 -31.99 -5.91
N GLY A 931 -19.93 -30.70 -5.62
CA GLY A 931 -20.15 -30.14 -4.29
C GLY A 931 -21.62 -29.84 -3.99
N GLY A 932 -21.83 -29.04 -2.94
CA GLY A 932 -23.17 -28.62 -2.50
C GLY A 932 -23.41 -27.14 -2.79
N VAL A 933 -24.54 -26.80 -3.41
CA VAL A 933 -24.96 -25.41 -3.63
C VAL A 933 -26.35 -25.19 -3.04
N LYS A 934 -26.49 -24.31 -2.05
CA LYS A 934 -27.76 -23.92 -1.43
C LYS A 934 -27.99 -22.42 -1.52
N LEU A 935 -29.06 -22.03 -2.20
CA LEU A 935 -29.46 -20.64 -2.42
C LEU A 935 -30.81 -20.39 -1.76
N VAL A 936 -30.90 -19.37 -0.90
CA VAL A 936 -32.13 -19.05 -0.16
C VAL A 936 -32.41 -17.55 -0.27
N ALA A 937 -33.56 -17.15 -0.82
CA ALA A 937 -33.96 -15.74 -0.83
C ALA A 937 -35.47 -15.48 -0.97
N ASP A 938 -35.97 -14.26 -0.71
CA ASP A 938 -37.36 -13.95 -1.06
C ASP A 938 -37.56 -13.92 -2.58
N SER A 939 -36.59 -13.35 -3.30
CA SER A 939 -36.57 -13.26 -4.76
C SER A 939 -35.20 -13.69 -5.29
N ILE A 940 -35.17 -14.69 -6.16
CA ILE A 940 -33.98 -15.11 -6.89
C ILE A 940 -34.12 -14.70 -8.36
N THR A 941 -33.22 -13.84 -8.82
CA THR A 941 -33.20 -13.32 -10.18
C THR A 941 -31.88 -13.66 -10.87
N GLY A 942 -31.89 -13.69 -12.20
CA GLY A 942 -30.69 -13.82 -13.01
C GLY A 942 -30.99 -13.55 -14.48
N ASP A 943 -30.01 -13.03 -15.21
CA ASP A 943 -30.10 -12.77 -16.63
C ASP A 943 -29.74 -14.00 -17.48
N ALA A 944 -29.36 -13.81 -18.75
CA ALA A 944 -29.04 -14.91 -19.65
C ALA A 944 -27.61 -15.45 -19.50
N THR A 945 -26.74 -14.80 -18.71
CA THR A 945 -25.36 -15.24 -18.44
C THR A 945 -25.22 -15.99 -17.12
N ALA A 946 -26.24 -15.95 -16.27
CA ALA A 946 -26.34 -16.73 -15.04
C ALA A 946 -25.95 -18.21 -15.25
N SER A 947 -24.98 -18.70 -14.46
CA SER A 947 -24.52 -20.09 -14.50
C SER A 947 -24.41 -20.66 -13.08
N ILE A 948 -24.95 -21.86 -12.86
CA ILE A 948 -24.82 -22.59 -11.59
C ILE A 948 -24.40 -24.03 -11.92
N SER A 949 -23.27 -24.48 -11.37
CA SER A 949 -22.70 -25.80 -11.60
C SER A 949 -22.28 -26.49 -10.29
N ALA A 950 -22.48 -27.80 -10.24
CA ALA A 950 -21.95 -28.69 -9.23
C ALA A 950 -21.63 -30.05 -9.88
N ASP A 951 -20.93 -30.04 -11.00
CA ASP A 951 -20.65 -31.21 -11.82
C ASP A 951 -19.58 -32.11 -11.19
N GLY A 952 -19.66 -33.40 -11.46
CA GLY A 952 -18.68 -34.39 -11.04
C GLY A 952 -17.43 -34.37 -11.91
N GLY A 953 -16.27 -34.58 -11.29
CA GLY A 953 -14.99 -34.62 -11.97
C GLY A 953 -14.85 -35.79 -12.94
N LEU A 954 -14.17 -35.55 -14.06
CA LEU A 954 -13.91 -36.57 -15.06
C LEU A 954 -13.00 -37.69 -14.52
N ALA A 955 -13.18 -38.90 -15.02
CA ALA A 955 -12.20 -39.95 -14.81
C ALA A 955 -10.96 -39.75 -15.70
N SER A 956 -9.83 -40.35 -15.31
CA SER A 956 -8.63 -40.37 -16.16
C SER A 956 -8.92 -41.02 -17.53
N VAL A 957 -8.69 -40.24 -18.61
CA VAL A 957 -9.13 -40.57 -19.98
C VAL A 957 -8.53 -41.90 -20.50
N GLY A 958 -9.40 -42.85 -20.84
CA GLY A 958 -9.04 -44.08 -21.57
C GLY A 958 -8.44 -45.21 -20.73
N HIS A 959 -8.56 -45.14 -19.40
CA HIS A 959 -7.76 -45.94 -18.47
C HIS A 959 -8.57 -46.76 -17.44
N GLY A 960 -9.89 -46.83 -17.59
CA GLY A 960 -10.72 -47.74 -16.80
C GLY A 960 -11.26 -47.21 -15.47
N ALA A 961 -10.90 -45.97 -15.11
CA ALA A 961 -11.35 -45.33 -13.88
C ALA A 961 -12.80 -44.85 -13.94
N GLY A 962 -13.44 -44.82 -12.78
CA GLY A 962 -14.78 -44.28 -12.60
C GLY A 962 -14.77 -42.76 -12.44
N ALA A 963 -15.78 -42.09 -12.99
CA ALA A 963 -15.92 -40.64 -12.87
C ALA A 963 -16.71 -40.23 -11.61
N GLY A 964 -16.50 -39.01 -11.12
CA GLY A 964 -17.20 -38.50 -9.94
C GLY A 964 -18.69 -38.30 -10.22
N GLY A 965 -19.54 -38.54 -9.22
CA GLY A 965 -20.95 -38.19 -9.25
C GLY A 965 -21.16 -36.68 -9.19
N GLY A 966 -22.20 -36.19 -9.85
CA GLY A 966 -22.61 -34.79 -9.79
C GLY A 966 -23.16 -34.44 -8.41
N GLY A 967 -22.89 -33.21 -7.99
CA GLY A 967 -23.24 -32.57 -6.74
C GLY A 967 -24.73 -32.26 -6.55
N ALA A 968 -25.08 -31.65 -5.43
CA ALA A 968 -26.46 -31.31 -5.11
C ALA A 968 -26.71 -29.80 -5.15
N VAL A 969 -27.84 -29.38 -5.74
CA VAL A 969 -28.22 -27.96 -5.80
C VAL A 969 -29.61 -27.76 -5.22
N SER A 970 -29.77 -26.85 -4.25
CA SER A 970 -31.05 -26.42 -3.67
C SER A 970 -31.28 -24.92 -3.89
N VAL A 971 -32.45 -24.56 -4.40
CA VAL A 971 -32.89 -23.19 -4.66
C VAL A 971 -34.22 -22.96 -3.96
N GLU A 972 -34.21 -22.19 -2.88
CA GLU A 972 -35.35 -21.92 -2.01
C GLU A 972 -35.78 -20.45 -2.15
N TYR A 973 -37.02 -20.21 -2.60
CA TYR A 973 -37.56 -18.86 -2.76
C TYR A 973 -38.97 -18.69 -2.19
N THR A 974 -39.41 -17.45 -1.94
CA THR A 974 -40.76 -17.16 -1.37
C THR A 974 -41.68 -16.36 -2.29
N THR A 975 -41.14 -15.55 -3.21
CA THR A 975 -41.94 -14.65 -4.05
C THR A 975 -41.68 -14.76 -5.54
N THR A 976 -40.42 -14.71 -5.97
CA THR A 976 -40.05 -14.58 -7.40
C THR A 976 -38.85 -15.45 -7.73
N LEU A 977 -38.97 -16.23 -8.80
CA LEU A 977 -37.88 -16.93 -9.47
C LEU A 977 -37.93 -16.57 -10.97
N THR A 978 -36.85 -16.03 -11.52
CA THR A 978 -36.78 -15.73 -12.97
C THR A 978 -36.58 -17.00 -13.79
N ALA A 979 -37.12 -17.02 -15.02
CA ALA A 979 -37.05 -18.20 -15.90
C ALA A 979 -35.62 -18.64 -16.29
N ASN A 980 -34.61 -17.78 -16.10
CA ASN A 980 -33.22 -18.12 -16.36
C ASN A 980 -32.60 -18.99 -15.25
N ILE A 981 -33.22 -19.08 -14.07
CA ILE A 981 -32.86 -20.03 -13.02
C ILE A 981 -33.90 -21.14 -13.02
N SER A 982 -33.52 -22.30 -13.54
CA SER A 982 -34.42 -23.41 -13.82
C SER A 982 -33.65 -24.73 -13.85
N CYS A 983 -34.36 -25.85 -13.80
CA CYS A 983 -33.74 -27.17 -13.94
C CYS A 983 -32.96 -27.40 -15.24
N SER A 984 -33.14 -26.57 -16.27
CA SER A 984 -32.39 -26.68 -17.52
C SER A 984 -31.18 -25.73 -17.62
N SER A 985 -31.02 -24.83 -16.65
CA SER A 985 -29.92 -23.86 -16.60
C SER A 985 -28.95 -24.10 -15.43
N ILE A 986 -29.24 -25.07 -14.57
CA ILE A 986 -28.37 -25.53 -13.49
C ILE A 986 -27.74 -26.86 -13.91
N SER A 987 -26.43 -26.99 -13.75
CA SER A 987 -25.66 -28.20 -14.03
C SER A 987 -25.35 -28.95 -12.72
N ALA A 988 -25.58 -30.25 -12.71
CA ALA A 988 -25.21 -31.17 -11.64
C ALA A 988 -24.89 -32.56 -12.24
N LEU A 989 -24.19 -32.56 -13.36
CA LEU A 989 -23.88 -33.74 -14.16
C LEU A 989 -22.88 -34.62 -13.42
N GLY A 990 -22.94 -35.94 -13.58
CA GLY A 990 -21.80 -36.78 -13.26
C GLY A 990 -20.68 -36.56 -14.26
N GLY A 991 -19.44 -36.85 -13.87
CA GLY A 991 -18.31 -36.82 -14.79
C GLY A 991 -18.37 -37.97 -15.79
N ALA A 992 -17.67 -37.84 -16.92
CA ALA A 992 -17.52 -38.91 -17.90
C ALA A 992 -16.32 -39.83 -17.57
N GLY A 993 -16.50 -41.16 -17.72
CA GLY A 993 -15.50 -42.14 -17.31
C GLY A 993 -15.58 -43.50 -18.02
N TYR A 994 -14.96 -44.53 -17.44
CA TYR A 994 -15.24 -45.91 -17.86
C TYR A 994 -16.68 -46.29 -17.54
N ALA A 995 -17.10 -45.98 -16.32
CA ALA A 995 -18.48 -45.74 -15.98
C ALA A 995 -18.63 -44.25 -15.65
N ASP A 996 -19.65 -43.63 -16.23
CA ASP A 996 -20.00 -42.24 -15.96
C ASP A 996 -20.56 -42.13 -14.52
N GLY A 997 -20.34 -40.98 -13.89
CA GLY A 997 -20.99 -40.67 -12.62
C GLY A 997 -22.49 -40.44 -12.80
N GLY A 998 -23.25 -40.68 -11.74
CA GLY A 998 -24.64 -40.25 -11.65
C GLY A 998 -24.74 -38.73 -11.57
N ALA A 999 -25.75 -38.14 -12.20
CA ALA A 999 -26.10 -36.75 -11.93
C ALA A 999 -26.61 -36.60 -10.48
N GLY A 1000 -26.38 -35.44 -9.89
CA GLY A 1000 -26.97 -35.13 -8.60
C GLY A 1000 -28.31 -34.40 -8.73
N PRO A 1001 -29.13 -34.43 -7.66
CA PRO A 1001 -30.45 -33.84 -7.69
C PRO A 1001 -30.37 -32.31 -7.57
N ILE A 1002 -31.19 -31.64 -8.38
CA ILE A 1002 -31.49 -30.20 -8.29
C ILE A 1002 -32.88 -30.04 -7.68
N TYR A 1003 -33.02 -29.27 -6.61
CA TYR A 1003 -34.27 -29.04 -5.91
C TYR A 1003 -34.61 -27.55 -5.89
N ILE A 1004 -35.72 -27.18 -6.54
CA ILE A 1004 -36.18 -25.79 -6.63
C ILE A 1004 -37.52 -25.69 -5.92
N VAL A 1005 -37.65 -24.88 -4.87
CA VAL A 1005 -38.87 -24.82 -4.05
C VAL A 1005 -39.34 -23.41 -3.75
N ASP A 1006 -40.63 -23.18 -3.96
CA ASP A 1006 -41.38 -22.06 -3.39
C ASP A 1006 -41.85 -22.43 -1.97
N THR A 1007 -41.22 -21.85 -0.95
CA THR A 1007 -41.50 -22.19 0.45
C THR A 1007 -42.79 -21.56 0.99
N ASP A 1008 -43.40 -20.61 0.27
CA ASP A 1008 -44.68 -19.98 0.64
C ASP A 1008 -45.88 -20.58 -0.16
N GLY A 1009 -45.62 -21.25 -1.29
CA GLY A 1009 -46.62 -21.69 -2.27
C GLY A 1009 -46.81 -23.21 -2.48
N ASP A 1010 -46.12 -24.08 -1.75
CA ASP A 1010 -46.16 -25.56 -1.85
C ASP A 1010 -45.78 -26.13 -3.25
N SER A 1011 -45.00 -25.41 -4.07
CA SER A 1011 -44.55 -25.91 -5.39
C SER A 1011 -43.03 -26.10 -5.40
N GLY A 1012 -42.57 -27.36 -5.34
CA GLY A 1012 -41.16 -27.73 -5.46
C GLY A 1012 -40.88 -28.70 -6.59
N ASP A 1013 -39.82 -28.52 -7.37
CA ASP A 1013 -39.41 -29.45 -8.42
C ASP A 1013 -38.11 -30.14 -8.03
N ILE A 1014 -38.02 -31.46 -8.19
CA ILE A 1014 -36.76 -32.20 -8.21
C ILE A 1014 -36.39 -32.47 -9.66
N CYS A 1015 -35.14 -32.25 -10.03
CA CYS A 1015 -34.64 -32.46 -11.37
C CYS A 1015 -33.34 -33.26 -11.34
N VAL A 1016 -33.24 -34.25 -12.23
CA VAL A 1016 -32.05 -35.07 -12.43
C VAL A 1016 -31.77 -35.12 -13.93
N ASP A 1017 -30.64 -34.55 -14.33
CA ASP A 1017 -30.18 -34.45 -15.71
C ASP A 1017 -28.68 -34.72 -15.74
N ASN A 1018 -28.24 -35.66 -16.56
CA ASN A 1018 -26.83 -36.05 -16.75
C ASN A 1018 -26.38 -35.79 -18.18
N GLY A 1019 -27.12 -34.95 -18.91
CA GLY A 1019 -26.81 -34.54 -20.26
C GLY A 1019 -26.68 -35.73 -21.21
N SER A 1020 -25.46 -35.94 -21.74
CA SER A 1020 -25.15 -37.05 -22.64
C SER A 1020 -24.53 -38.27 -21.96
N ASN A 1021 -24.25 -38.21 -20.65
CA ASN A 1021 -23.65 -39.30 -19.91
C ASN A 1021 -24.70 -40.37 -19.63
N THR A 1022 -24.34 -41.64 -19.79
CA THR A 1022 -25.34 -42.73 -19.83
C THR A 1022 -25.29 -43.60 -18.57
N GLY A 1023 -26.46 -43.92 -18.01
CA GLY A 1023 -26.59 -44.94 -16.96
C GLY A 1023 -26.23 -44.49 -15.54
N GLY A 1024 -26.22 -43.17 -15.29
CA GLY A 1024 -25.99 -42.59 -13.97
C GLY A 1024 -27.16 -42.82 -12.99
N THR A 1025 -26.84 -43.10 -11.71
CA THR A 1025 -27.85 -43.26 -10.65
C THR A 1025 -27.73 -42.15 -9.60
N SER A 1026 -28.87 -41.62 -9.17
CA SER A 1026 -28.98 -40.72 -8.01
C SER A 1026 -29.83 -41.41 -6.95
N THR A 1027 -29.25 -41.71 -5.79
CA THR A 1027 -29.95 -42.43 -4.72
C THR A 1027 -30.49 -41.47 -3.67
N GLN A 1028 -31.79 -41.56 -3.34
CA GLN A 1028 -32.40 -40.72 -2.31
C GLN A 1028 -31.79 -41.02 -0.93
N TYR A 1029 -31.06 -40.03 -0.41
CA TYR A 1029 -30.46 -40.09 0.91
C TYR A 1029 -31.41 -39.67 2.05
N PRO A 1030 -32.16 -38.55 2.00
CA PRO A 1030 -33.01 -38.15 3.12
C PRO A 1030 -34.19 -39.12 3.33
N SER A 1031 -34.58 -39.31 4.59
CA SER A 1031 -35.65 -40.25 4.97
C SER A 1031 -37.01 -39.96 4.32
N SER A 1032 -37.27 -38.68 4.04
CA SER A 1032 -38.45 -38.22 3.31
C SER A 1032 -38.07 -36.97 2.52
N VAL A 1033 -38.53 -36.88 1.27
CA VAL A 1033 -38.46 -35.66 0.45
C VAL A 1033 -39.87 -35.32 -0.01
N THR A 1034 -40.20 -34.03 -0.03
CA THR A 1034 -41.44 -33.53 -0.58
C THR A 1034 -41.12 -32.69 -1.81
N ALA A 1035 -41.80 -32.95 -2.90
CA ALA A 1035 -41.77 -32.12 -4.10
C ALA A 1035 -43.19 -32.05 -4.69
N ALA A 1036 -43.49 -31.04 -5.48
CA ALA A 1036 -44.65 -31.02 -6.35
C ALA A 1036 -44.44 -31.91 -7.59
N ARG A 1037 -43.25 -31.86 -8.19
CA ARG A 1037 -42.91 -32.61 -9.42
C ARG A 1037 -41.49 -33.17 -9.34
N ILE A 1038 -41.24 -34.26 -10.06
CA ILE A 1038 -39.87 -34.70 -10.38
C ILE A 1038 -39.69 -34.89 -11.88
N LYS A 1039 -38.55 -34.39 -12.37
CA LYS A 1039 -38.14 -34.43 -13.77
C LYS A 1039 -36.84 -35.22 -13.91
N ILE A 1040 -36.86 -36.27 -14.72
CA ILE A 1040 -35.69 -37.13 -14.96
C ILE A 1040 -35.49 -37.26 -16.48
N VAL A 1041 -34.29 -36.94 -16.95
CA VAL A 1041 -33.94 -36.89 -18.39
C VAL A 1041 -32.56 -37.51 -18.62
N GLY A 1042 -32.16 -37.76 -19.87
CA GLY A 1042 -30.80 -38.21 -20.22
C GLY A 1042 -30.38 -39.59 -19.68
N ASP A 1043 -31.24 -40.62 -19.83
CA ASP A 1043 -31.00 -42.02 -19.39
C ASP A 1043 -30.63 -42.16 -17.89
N ASN A 1044 -31.07 -41.22 -17.04
CA ASN A 1044 -30.79 -41.24 -15.60
C ASN A 1044 -31.79 -42.05 -14.79
N LYS A 1045 -31.34 -42.51 -13.63
CA LYS A 1045 -32.16 -43.23 -12.66
C LYS A 1045 -32.18 -42.53 -11.30
N TYR A 1046 -33.35 -42.08 -10.84
CA TYR A 1046 -33.54 -41.65 -9.45
C TYR A 1046 -34.11 -42.79 -8.61
N VAL A 1047 -33.45 -43.17 -7.52
CA VAL A 1047 -33.79 -44.34 -6.71
C VAL A 1047 -34.36 -43.92 -5.35
N VAL A 1048 -35.53 -44.45 -4.99
CA VAL A 1048 -36.11 -44.36 -3.64
C VAL A 1048 -35.94 -45.71 -2.94
N PRO A 1049 -34.89 -45.88 -2.11
CA PRO A 1049 -34.56 -47.16 -1.52
C PRO A 1049 -35.45 -47.51 -0.31
N SER A 1050 -35.28 -48.73 0.21
CA SER A 1050 -35.97 -49.23 1.39
C SER A 1050 -35.96 -48.24 2.57
N GLY A 1051 -37.15 -47.94 3.11
CA GLY A 1051 -37.31 -47.07 4.27
C GLY A 1051 -37.26 -45.57 3.98
N LYS A 1052 -37.16 -45.18 2.70
CA LYS A 1052 -37.28 -43.79 2.26
C LYS A 1052 -38.67 -43.52 1.69
N THR A 1053 -39.10 -42.25 1.79
CA THR A 1053 -40.38 -41.80 1.25
C THR A 1053 -40.18 -40.63 0.28
N LEU A 1054 -40.79 -40.72 -0.90
CA LEU A 1054 -40.96 -39.58 -1.81
C LEU A 1054 -42.43 -39.14 -1.74
N VAL A 1055 -42.66 -37.90 -1.34
CA VAL A 1055 -43.98 -37.27 -1.26
C VAL A 1055 -44.15 -36.35 -2.46
N LEU A 1056 -45.21 -36.55 -3.23
CA LEU A 1056 -45.55 -35.70 -4.36
C LEU A 1056 -46.84 -34.95 -4.09
N ASP A 1057 -46.69 -33.71 -3.66
CA ASP A 1057 -47.79 -32.83 -3.27
C ASP A 1057 -47.80 -31.59 -4.15
N ASP A 1058 -48.59 -31.65 -5.22
CA ASP A 1058 -48.83 -30.52 -6.12
C ASP A 1058 -50.30 -30.09 -6.00
N SER A 1059 -50.51 -28.82 -5.62
CA SER A 1059 -51.83 -28.24 -5.47
C SER A 1059 -52.59 -28.05 -6.80
N ASP A 1060 -51.87 -28.04 -7.93
CA ASP A 1060 -52.42 -27.78 -9.27
C ASP A 1060 -52.71 -29.05 -10.09
N ASN A 1061 -52.40 -30.26 -9.57
CA ASN A 1061 -52.57 -31.55 -10.25
C ASN A 1061 -51.92 -31.61 -11.67
N ALA A 1062 -50.74 -30.98 -11.85
CA ALA A 1062 -49.94 -31.08 -13.07
C ALA A 1062 -49.25 -32.48 -13.17
N PRO A 1063 -48.48 -32.83 -14.23
CA PRO A 1063 -47.79 -34.13 -14.23
C PRO A 1063 -46.78 -34.19 -13.07
N PHE A 1064 -46.99 -35.12 -12.14
CA PHE A 1064 -46.14 -35.37 -10.97
C PHE A 1064 -44.75 -35.92 -11.37
N PHE A 1065 -44.68 -36.53 -12.55
CA PHE A 1065 -43.48 -37.11 -13.17
C PHE A 1065 -43.42 -36.73 -14.64
N SER A 1066 -42.34 -36.08 -15.07
CA SER A 1066 -42.13 -35.73 -16.47
C SER A 1066 -40.70 -36.02 -16.91
N GLY A 1067 -40.48 -36.43 -18.15
CA GLY A 1067 -39.14 -36.66 -18.69
C GLY A 1067 -39.05 -36.38 -20.17
N ASP A 1068 -37.95 -36.83 -20.78
CA ASP A 1068 -37.69 -36.79 -22.23
C ASP A 1068 -37.90 -38.15 -22.90
N GLY A 1069 -38.39 -39.15 -22.15
CA GLY A 1069 -38.59 -40.53 -22.54
C GLY A 1069 -37.47 -41.49 -22.16
N THR A 1070 -36.39 -41.00 -21.54
CA THR A 1070 -35.20 -41.78 -21.22
C THR A 1070 -34.94 -41.94 -19.72
N GLY A 1071 -35.43 -41.00 -18.90
CA GLY A 1071 -35.27 -41.05 -17.45
C GLY A 1071 -36.19 -42.05 -16.76
N THR A 1072 -35.70 -42.62 -15.66
CA THR A 1072 -36.36 -43.63 -14.84
C THR A 1072 -36.42 -43.21 -13.37
N LEU A 1073 -37.61 -43.27 -12.79
CA LEU A 1073 -37.82 -43.26 -11.34
C LEU A 1073 -37.96 -44.70 -10.86
N SER A 1074 -37.15 -45.13 -9.90
CA SER A 1074 -37.24 -46.45 -9.29
C SER A 1074 -37.67 -46.37 -7.83
N ILE A 1075 -38.78 -47.04 -7.50
CA ILE A 1075 -39.19 -47.26 -6.12
C ILE A 1075 -38.84 -48.71 -5.77
N GLU A 1076 -37.72 -48.89 -5.07
CA GLU A 1076 -37.21 -50.21 -4.72
C GLU A 1076 -38.03 -50.87 -3.60
N ALA A 1077 -37.74 -52.16 -3.36
CA ALA A 1077 -38.37 -52.94 -2.31
C ALA A 1077 -38.32 -52.21 -0.95
N GLY A 1078 -39.49 -51.94 -0.35
CA GLY A 1078 -39.62 -51.21 0.92
C GLY A 1078 -39.55 -49.68 0.81
N GLY A 1079 -39.35 -49.12 -0.38
CA GLY A 1079 -39.51 -47.69 -0.66
C GLY A 1079 -40.98 -47.26 -0.72
N VAL A 1080 -41.25 -45.97 -0.49
CA VAL A 1080 -42.62 -45.44 -0.41
C VAL A 1080 -42.79 -44.24 -1.33
N LEU A 1081 -43.77 -44.31 -2.23
CA LEU A 1081 -44.21 -43.20 -3.07
C LEU A 1081 -45.60 -42.71 -2.60
N THR A 1082 -45.71 -41.43 -2.25
CA THR A 1082 -46.92 -40.81 -1.69
C THR A 1082 -47.34 -39.58 -2.49
N PRO A 1083 -48.01 -39.76 -3.65
CA PRO A 1083 -48.57 -38.65 -4.41
C PRO A 1083 -49.88 -38.11 -3.81
N ASN A 1084 -50.41 -37.06 -4.43
CA ASN A 1084 -51.82 -36.67 -4.30
C ASN A 1084 -52.76 -37.76 -4.85
N ALA A 1085 -54.08 -37.49 -4.82
CA ALA A 1085 -55.09 -38.49 -5.20
C ALA A 1085 -54.96 -38.99 -6.67
N THR A 1086 -54.24 -38.25 -7.51
CA THR A 1086 -53.93 -38.61 -8.89
C THR A 1086 -52.42 -38.69 -9.05
N LEU A 1087 -51.94 -39.69 -9.77
CA LEU A 1087 -50.55 -39.82 -10.19
C LEU A 1087 -50.48 -39.86 -11.71
N ILE A 1088 -49.57 -39.07 -12.29
CA ILE A 1088 -49.41 -38.94 -13.74
C ILE A 1088 -47.94 -39.19 -14.07
N ILE A 1089 -47.69 -40.12 -14.98
CA ILE A 1089 -46.38 -40.45 -15.54
C ILE A 1089 -46.39 -40.01 -17.00
N ASP A 1090 -45.54 -39.03 -17.34
CA ASP A 1090 -45.50 -38.41 -18.65
C ASP A 1090 -44.08 -38.49 -19.22
N ASP A 1091 -43.90 -39.16 -20.36
CA ASP A 1091 -42.61 -39.25 -21.06
C ASP A 1091 -41.42 -39.68 -20.13
N THR A 1092 -41.64 -40.65 -19.22
CA THR A 1092 -40.62 -41.20 -18.29
C THR A 1092 -41.03 -42.61 -17.83
N GLU A 1093 -40.09 -43.37 -17.29
CA GLU A 1093 -40.34 -44.71 -16.73
C GLU A 1093 -40.45 -44.69 -15.20
N LEU A 1094 -41.43 -45.42 -14.66
CA LEU A 1094 -41.54 -45.75 -13.25
C LEU A 1094 -41.28 -47.24 -13.07
N GLU A 1095 -40.14 -47.59 -12.49
CA GLU A 1095 -39.90 -48.94 -11.97
C GLU A 1095 -40.51 -49.05 -10.56
N PHE A 1096 -41.27 -50.12 -10.34
CA PHE A 1096 -41.89 -50.40 -9.05
C PHE A 1096 -41.60 -51.85 -8.66
N TYR A 1097 -40.87 -52.06 -7.56
CA TYR A 1097 -40.42 -53.38 -7.11
C TYR A 1097 -41.40 -54.01 -6.12
N ASP A 1098 -41.43 -55.34 -6.04
CA ASP A 1098 -42.24 -56.04 -5.04
C ASP A 1098 -41.92 -55.54 -3.63
N THR A 1099 -42.95 -55.36 -2.80
CA THR A 1099 -42.94 -54.69 -1.49
C THR A 1099 -42.76 -53.17 -1.46
N ALA A 1100 -42.55 -52.49 -2.59
CA ALA A 1100 -42.71 -51.03 -2.67
C ALA A 1100 -44.15 -50.61 -2.35
N THR A 1101 -44.33 -49.41 -1.79
CA THR A 1101 -45.64 -48.92 -1.34
C THR A 1101 -46.08 -47.67 -2.09
N LEU A 1102 -47.23 -47.73 -2.75
CA LEU A 1102 -47.90 -46.57 -3.35
C LEU A 1102 -49.05 -46.13 -2.43
N ASN A 1103 -48.92 -44.96 -1.81
CA ASN A 1103 -49.92 -44.39 -0.91
C ASN A 1103 -50.76 -43.33 -1.61
N ASN A 1104 -52.00 -43.12 -1.14
CA ASN A 1104 -52.93 -42.04 -1.53
C ASN A 1104 -53.42 -42.01 -2.99
N ALA A 1105 -52.69 -42.54 -3.96
CA ALA A 1105 -53.08 -42.56 -5.35
C ALA A 1105 -54.41 -43.34 -5.54
N THR A 1106 -55.42 -42.66 -6.07
CA THR A 1106 -56.69 -43.28 -6.49
C THR A 1106 -56.79 -43.41 -8.01
N THR A 1107 -56.10 -42.53 -8.75
CA THR A 1107 -56.01 -42.54 -10.21
C THR A 1107 -54.56 -42.57 -10.63
N LEU A 1108 -54.18 -43.49 -11.52
CA LEU A 1108 -52.87 -43.52 -12.17
C LEU A 1108 -53.05 -43.30 -13.68
N THR A 1109 -52.27 -42.42 -14.27
CA THR A 1109 -52.32 -42.10 -15.70
C THR A 1109 -50.93 -42.22 -16.33
N LEU A 1110 -50.82 -42.97 -17.43
CA LEU A 1110 -49.61 -43.16 -18.22
C LEU A 1110 -49.75 -42.44 -19.57
N ASN A 1111 -48.87 -41.48 -19.86
CA ASN A 1111 -48.90 -40.63 -21.06
C ASN A 1111 -47.58 -40.68 -21.82
N GLY A 1112 -47.62 -40.59 -23.16
CA GLY A 1112 -46.43 -40.34 -23.96
C GLY A 1112 -46.71 -39.50 -25.22
N THR A 1113 -45.67 -38.90 -25.81
CA THR A 1113 -45.84 -37.97 -26.95
C THR A 1113 -45.38 -38.48 -28.33
N ASN A 1114 -44.61 -39.57 -28.45
CA ASN A 1114 -44.21 -40.12 -29.76
C ASN A 1114 -43.75 -41.59 -29.66
N GLY A 1115 -44.01 -42.45 -30.66
CA GLY A 1115 -43.91 -43.92 -30.57
C GLY A 1115 -42.58 -44.61 -30.18
N SER A 1116 -41.59 -43.88 -29.69
CA SER A 1116 -40.37 -44.38 -29.03
C SER A 1116 -40.18 -43.87 -27.59
N ILE A 1117 -41.04 -42.95 -27.13
CA ILE A 1117 -41.00 -42.20 -25.87
C ILE A 1117 -42.26 -42.62 -25.09
N LYS A 1118 -42.09 -43.26 -23.93
CA LYS A 1118 -43.17 -43.95 -23.24
C LYS A 1118 -43.26 -43.49 -21.78
N GLY A 1119 -44.39 -42.92 -21.37
CA GLY A 1119 -44.79 -42.96 -19.96
C GLY A 1119 -45.02 -44.42 -19.57
N THR A 1120 -44.03 -45.02 -18.92
CA THR A 1120 -44.00 -46.46 -18.65
C THR A 1120 -44.18 -46.72 -17.17
N LEU A 1121 -45.02 -47.70 -16.83
CA LEU A 1121 -44.96 -48.36 -15.53
C LEU A 1121 -44.40 -49.76 -15.75
N GLU A 1122 -43.25 -50.03 -15.17
CA GLU A 1122 -42.58 -51.32 -15.19
C GLU A 1122 -42.58 -51.94 -13.79
N LEU A 1123 -43.09 -53.18 -13.70
CA LEU A 1123 -43.20 -53.92 -12.45
C LEU A 1123 -42.08 -54.97 -12.32
N TYR A 1124 -41.32 -54.91 -11.22
CA TYR A 1124 -40.25 -55.86 -10.91
C TYR A 1124 -40.62 -56.77 -9.73
N ASP A 1125 -40.13 -58.01 -9.75
CA ASP A 1125 -40.28 -59.05 -8.70
C ASP A 1125 -41.71 -59.50 -8.33
N TYR A 1126 -42.73 -58.96 -8.97
CA TYR A 1126 -44.12 -59.39 -8.77
C TYR A 1126 -44.37 -60.76 -9.40
N THR A 1127 -44.53 -61.81 -8.58
CA THR A 1127 -44.78 -63.19 -9.05
C THR A 1127 -46.25 -63.61 -8.98
N SER A 1128 -46.99 -63.09 -8.00
CA SER A 1128 -48.41 -63.42 -7.76
C SER A 1128 -49.14 -62.39 -6.88
N SER A 1129 -48.40 -61.51 -6.19
CA SER A 1129 -48.92 -60.35 -5.48
C SER A 1129 -49.42 -59.30 -6.48
N SER A 1130 -50.51 -58.61 -6.14
CA SER A 1130 -50.90 -57.38 -6.85
C SER A 1130 -49.98 -56.25 -6.41
N ALA A 1131 -49.41 -55.50 -7.35
CA ALA A 1131 -48.50 -54.39 -7.08
C ALA A 1131 -49.14 -53.31 -6.21
N PHE A 1132 -50.35 -52.89 -6.57
CA PHE A 1132 -51.18 -51.98 -5.78
C PHE A 1132 -52.64 -52.06 -6.23
N SER A 1133 -53.52 -51.43 -5.46
CA SER A 1133 -54.95 -51.30 -5.77
C SER A 1133 -55.34 -49.83 -5.88
N ILE A 1134 -55.81 -49.43 -7.06
CA ILE A 1134 -56.28 -48.06 -7.34
C ILE A 1134 -57.75 -48.07 -7.82
N ALA A 1135 -58.39 -46.91 -7.89
CA ALA A 1135 -59.75 -46.80 -8.43
C ALA A 1135 -59.74 -46.81 -9.96
N THR A 1136 -58.84 -46.02 -10.57
CA THR A 1136 -58.78 -45.81 -12.02
C THR A 1136 -57.36 -45.93 -12.55
N LEU A 1137 -57.13 -46.76 -13.57
CA LEU A 1137 -55.89 -46.80 -14.36
C LEU A 1137 -56.18 -46.30 -15.78
N ASN A 1138 -55.50 -45.24 -16.22
CA ASN A 1138 -55.58 -44.73 -17.58
C ASN A 1138 -54.25 -44.97 -18.31
N ILE A 1139 -54.29 -45.71 -19.42
CA ILE A 1139 -53.15 -45.87 -20.34
C ILE A 1139 -53.49 -45.08 -21.60
N ASN A 1140 -52.97 -43.86 -21.66
CA ASN A 1140 -53.21 -42.94 -22.76
C ASN A 1140 -52.29 -43.25 -23.96
N ALA A 1141 -52.39 -42.48 -25.04
CA ALA A 1141 -51.58 -42.70 -26.24
C ALA A 1141 -50.09 -42.76 -25.87
N TYR A 1142 -49.39 -43.77 -26.37
CA TYR A 1142 -47.97 -44.06 -26.12
C TYR A 1142 -47.58 -44.35 -24.65
N GLY A 1143 -48.54 -44.37 -23.73
CA GLY A 1143 -48.33 -44.93 -22.39
C GLY A 1143 -48.21 -46.46 -22.43
N MET A 1144 -47.40 -47.03 -21.53
CA MET A 1144 -47.13 -48.47 -21.49
C MET A 1144 -47.15 -49.03 -20.06
N LEU A 1145 -47.80 -50.18 -19.87
CA LEU A 1145 -47.66 -51.01 -18.68
C LEU A 1145 -46.95 -52.31 -19.05
N THR A 1146 -45.86 -52.62 -18.34
CA THR A 1146 -45.05 -53.83 -18.56
C THR A 1146 -44.48 -54.38 -17.23
N HIS A 1147 -43.68 -55.44 -17.31
CA HIS A 1147 -42.91 -55.99 -16.20
C HIS A 1147 -41.46 -56.19 -16.65
N GLY A 1148 -40.51 -56.24 -15.70
CA GLY A 1148 -39.09 -56.47 -15.98
C GLY A 1148 -38.82 -57.77 -16.74
N GLU A 1149 -37.64 -57.86 -17.35
CA GLU A 1149 -37.20 -59.06 -18.11
C GLU A 1149 -37.04 -60.28 -17.19
N ASN A 1150 -37.62 -61.41 -17.59
CA ASN A 1150 -37.57 -62.66 -16.84
C ASN A 1150 -36.27 -63.44 -17.11
N THR A 1151 -35.23 -63.16 -16.34
CA THR A 1151 -33.92 -63.84 -16.42
C THR A 1151 -33.87 -65.10 -15.53
N GLU A 1152 -32.84 -65.93 -15.70
CA GLU A 1152 -32.61 -67.12 -14.86
C GLU A 1152 -32.50 -66.78 -13.36
N ASP A 1153 -31.94 -65.61 -13.04
CA ASP A 1153 -31.56 -65.20 -11.68
C ASP A 1153 -32.64 -64.36 -10.96
N ASN A 1154 -33.57 -63.71 -11.67
CA ASN A 1154 -34.47 -62.70 -11.09
C ASN A 1154 -35.90 -63.18 -10.80
N GLY A 1155 -36.24 -64.45 -11.07
CA GLY A 1155 -37.58 -64.98 -10.81
C GLY A 1155 -38.64 -64.49 -11.82
N ALA A 1156 -39.88 -64.94 -11.64
CA ALA A 1156 -40.98 -64.69 -12.57
C ALA A 1156 -41.68 -63.34 -12.30
N HIS A 1157 -41.37 -62.28 -13.05
CA HIS A 1157 -42.09 -61.01 -13.10
C HIS A 1157 -43.39 -61.14 -13.92
N VAL A 1158 -44.49 -60.62 -13.38
CA VAL A 1158 -45.79 -60.51 -14.05
C VAL A 1158 -46.38 -59.11 -13.91
N VAL A 1159 -47.18 -58.69 -14.90
CA VAL A 1159 -48.04 -57.51 -14.75
C VAL A 1159 -49.27 -57.89 -13.92
N ASN A 1160 -49.34 -57.42 -12.67
CA ASN A 1160 -50.48 -57.68 -11.77
C ASN A 1160 -50.93 -56.41 -11.02
N VAL A 1161 -51.87 -55.67 -11.60
CA VAL A 1161 -52.45 -54.43 -11.02
C VAL A 1161 -53.95 -54.61 -10.79
N SER A 1162 -54.45 -54.19 -9.62
CA SER A 1162 -55.89 -54.20 -9.31
C SER A 1162 -56.48 -52.81 -9.49
N SER A 1163 -57.52 -52.68 -10.31
CA SER A 1163 -58.26 -51.42 -10.48
C SER A 1163 -59.75 -51.64 -10.64
N THR A 1164 -60.56 -50.65 -10.25
CA THR A 1164 -62.01 -50.68 -10.48
C THR A 1164 -62.31 -50.40 -11.96
N ASP A 1165 -61.61 -49.43 -12.54
CA ASP A 1165 -61.74 -49.01 -13.94
C ASP A 1165 -60.36 -48.99 -14.62
N ILE A 1166 -60.20 -49.74 -15.72
CA ILE A 1166 -59.00 -49.70 -16.59
C ILE A 1166 -59.40 -49.15 -17.95
N ASN A 1167 -58.84 -48.01 -18.33
CA ASN A 1167 -59.06 -47.34 -19.60
C ASN A 1167 -57.79 -47.37 -20.44
N ILE A 1168 -57.83 -47.96 -21.63
CA ILE A 1168 -56.72 -47.96 -22.59
C ILE A 1168 -57.19 -47.22 -23.84
N THR A 1169 -56.55 -46.10 -24.16
CA THR A 1169 -56.90 -45.28 -25.34
C THR A 1169 -56.13 -45.71 -26.59
N ALA A 1170 -56.39 -45.08 -27.74
CA ALA A 1170 -55.69 -45.40 -28.98
C ALA A 1170 -54.17 -45.16 -28.83
N ASN A 1171 -53.36 -46.16 -29.20
CA ASN A 1171 -51.91 -46.22 -29.04
C ASN A 1171 -51.39 -46.37 -27.59
N GLY A 1172 -52.25 -46.51 -26.58
CA GLY A 1172 -51.84 -47.00 -25.26
C GLY A 1172 -51.69 -48.52 -25.27
N SER A 1173 -50.74 -49.06 -24.50
CA SER A 1173 -50.41 -50.50 -24.53
C SER A 1173 -50.19 -51.12 -23.15
N VAL A 1174 -50.56 -52.39 -23.02
CA VAL A 1174 -50.00 -53.31 -22.01
C VAL A 1174 -49.15 -54.26 -22.82
N ASP A 1175 -47.83 -54.19 -22.64
CA ASP A 1175 -46.87 -54.86 -23.51
C ASP A 1175 -45.98 -55.78 -22.67
N VAL A 1176 -46.04 -57.07 -22.95
CA VAL A 1176 -45.19 -58.11 -22.34
C VAL A 1176 -44.53 -58.97 -23.42
N ASP A 1177 -44.51 -58.47 -24.67
CA ASP A 1177 -43.98 -59.22 -25.80
C ASP A 1177 -42.46 -59.41 -25.63
N GLY A 1178 -41.99 -60.64 -25.79
CA GLY A 1178 -40.56 -60.98 -25.65
C GLY A 1178 -40.05 -61.10 -24.22
N ARG A 1179 -40.87 -60.82 -23.20
CA ARG A 1179 -40.47 -60.79 -21.79
C ARG A 1179 -40.77 -62.08 -21.01
N GLY A 1180 -40.91 -63.20 -21.72
CA GLY A 1180 -41.02 -64.53 -21.11
C GLY A 1180 -39.69 -64.98 -20.50
N HIS A 1181 -39.60 -66.22 -20.03
CA HIS A 1181 -38.31 -66.77 -19.60
C HIS A 1181 -37.26 -66.64 -20.71
N GLU A 1182 -36.07 -66.19 -20.33
CA GLU A 1182 -34.95 -66.07 -21.26
C GLU A 1182 -34.63 -67.40 -21.96
N GLY A 1183 -34.11 -67.35 -23.18
CA GLY A 1183 -33.56 -68.55 -23.82
C GLY A 1183 -32.17 -68.91 -23.30
N GLY A 1184 -31.76 -70.14 -23.58
CA GLY A 1184 -30.51 -70.70 -23.10
C GLY A 1184 -29.32 -69.92 -23.63
N GLY A 1185 -28.31 -69.74 -22.78
CA GLY A 1185 -27.00 -69.26 -23.19
C GLY A 1185 -26.28 -70.26 -24.09
N ARG A 1186 -25.02 -69.95 -24.40
CA ARG A 1186 -24.22 -70.80 -25.29
C ARG A 1186 -24.04 -72.19 -24.67
N TYR A 1187 -24.54 -73.22 -25.35
CA TYR A 1187 -24.53 -74.62 -24.90
C TYR A 1187 -25.53 -74.94 -23.77
N GLU A 1188 -26.58 -74.12 -23.61
CA GLU A 1188 -27.57 -74.26 -22.53
C GLU A 1188 -28.99 -74.44 -23.09
N ASP A 1189 -29.81 -75.17 -22.34
CA ASP A 1189 -31.25 -75.33 -22.58
C ASP A 1189 -31.98 -73.99 -22.35
N GLY A 1190 -33.12 -73.79 -23.03
CA GLY A 1190 -34.00 -72.67 -22.77
C GLY A 1190 -34.72 -72.77 -21.42
N TYR A 1191 -34.97 -71.63 -20.79
CA TYR A 1191 -35.54 -71.58 -19.45
C TYR A 1191 -37.09 -71.61 -19.47
N GLY A 1192 -37.69 -72.06 -18.37
CA GLY A 1192 -39.14 -72.13 -18.18
C GLY A 1192 -39.78 -73.50 -18.47
N ASP A 1193 -41.04 -73.68 -18.05
CA ASP A 1193 -41.82 -74.90 -18.30
C ASP A 1193 -42.04 -75.06 -19.81
N GLY A 1194 -41.34 -75.99 -20.45
CA GLY A 1194 -41.34 -76.14 -21.91
C GLY A 1194 -40.25 -75.36 -22.63
N GLY A 1195 -39.12 -75.05 -21.97
CA GLY A 1195 -37.93 -74.54 -22.62
C GLY A 1195 -37.34 -75.48 -23.68
N GLY A 1196 -36.69 -74.93 -24.69
CA GLY A 1196 -36.03 -75.70 -25.75
C GLY A 1196 -34.81 -76.48 -25.22
N VAL A 1197 -34.51 -77.66 -25.78
CA VAL A 1197 -33.33 -78.46 -25.39
C VAL A 1197 -32.15 -78.17 -26.32
N TYR A 1198 -30.94 -78.07 -25.76
CA TYR A 1198 -29.69 -77.91 -26.50
C TYR A 1198 -29.18 -79.27 -27.03
N GLY A 1199 -29.01 -79.36 -28.36
CA GLY A 1199 -28.54 -80.57 -29.05
C GLY A 1199 -27.00 -80.67 -29.15
N THR A 1200 -26.48 -81.89 -29.35
CA THR A 1200 -25.02 -82.17 -29.26
C THR A 1200 -24.12 -81.46 -30.30
N TYR A 1201 -24.65 -80.87 -31.38
CA TYR A 1201 -23.88 -80.29 -32.50
C TYR A 1201 -24.23 -78.83 -32.83
N ALA A 1202 -24.51 -77.99 -31.83
CA ALA A 1202 -24.68 -76.54 -31.95
C ALA A 1202 -26.02 -76.04 -32.55
N SER A 1203 -27.06 -76.87 -32.59
CA SER A 1203 -28.45 -76.49 -32.89
C SER A 1203 -29.29 -76.44 -31.60
N GLY A 1204 -30.21 -75.47 -31.51
CA GLY A 1204 -31.12 -75.29 -30.38
C GLY A 1204 -32.57 -75.41 -30.81
N ALA A 1205 -33.39 -76.16 -30.06
CA ALA A 1205 -34.83 -76.27 -30.28
C ALA A 1205 -35.58 -75.04 -29.71
N GLY A 1206 -36.74 -74.70 -30.26
CA GLY A 1206 -37.58 -73.61 -29.76
C GLY A 1206 -38.30 -73.97 -28.47
N GLY A 1207 -38.54 -72.96 -27.61
CA GLY A 1207 -39.41 -73.09 -26.44
C GLY A 1207 -40.89 -73.26 -26.85
N GLY A 1208 -41.70 -73.82 -25.97
CA GLY A 1208 -43.13 -74.04 -26.19
C GLY A 1208 -43.98 -73.65 -24.97
N HIS A 1209 -45.03 -72.87 -25.21
CA HIS A 1209 -46.02 -72.48 -24.20
C HIS A 1209 -47.44 -72.69 -24.74
N GLY A 1210 -48.18 -73.68 -24.20
CA GLY A 1210 -49.52 -74.04 -24.69
C GLY A 1210 -49.55 -74.75 -26.05
N GLY A 1211 -48.39 -75.22 -26.50
CA GLY A 1211 -48.14 -75.93 -27.76
C GLY A 1211 -46.72 -76.53 -27.80
N HIS A 1212 -46.32 -77.12 -28.93
CA HIS A 1212 -44.96 -77.65 -29.13
C HIS A 1212 -44.05 -76.57 -29.70
N GLY A 1213 -42.86 -76.38 -29.10
CA GLY A 1213 -41.79 -75.60 -29.69
C GLY A 1213 -41.28 -76.18 -31.01
N GLY A 1214 -40.62 -75.37 -31.83
CA GLY A 1214 -40.02 -75.82 -33.10
C GLY A 1214 -38.90 -76.82 -32.85
N THR A 1215 -38.90 -77.95 -33.58
CA THR A 1215 -37.80 -78.92 -33.56
C THR A 1215 -36.57 -78.34 -34.27
N ASP A 1216 -35.39 -78.71 -33.82
CA ASP A 1216 -34.15 -78.36 -34.50
C ASP A 1216 -33.85 -79.32 -35.68
N ASP A 1217 -32.70 -79.13 -36.34
CA ASP A 1217 -32.27 -79.94 -37.49
C ASP A 1217 -31.97 -81.41 -37.14
N GLU A 1218 -31.92 -81.78 -35.85
CA GLU A 1218 -31.71 -83.15 -35.36
C GLU A 1218 -33.01 -83.85 -34.91
N GLU A 1219 -34.18 -83.24 -35.12
CA GLU A 1219 -35.49 -83.69 -34.60
C GLU A 1219 -35.58 -83.70 -33.06
N ASP A 1220 -34.71 -82.95 -32.37
CA ASP A 1220 -34.86 -82.78 -30.93
C ASP A 1220 -36.20 -82.05 -30.65
N ALA A 1221 -36.98 -82.61 -29.73
CA ALA A 1221 -38.34 -82.15 -29.47
C ALA A 1221 -38.29 -80.73 -28.89
N GLY A 1222 -38.93 -79.77 -29.56
CA GLY A 1222 -39.20 -78.46 -28.97
C GLY A 1222 -40.00 -78.62 -27.68
N GLY A 1223 -39.78 -77.69 -26.75
CA GLY A 1223 -40.34 -77.82 -25.41
C GLY A 1223 -41.87 -77.85 -25.41
N ILE A 1224 -42.44 -78.48 -24.37
CA ILE A 1224 -43.89 -78.72 -24.24
C ILE A 1224 -44.32 -78.26 -22.86
N SER A 1225 -45.35 -77.40 -22.80
CA SER A 1225 -45.98 -77.00 -21.55
C SER A 1225 -47.52 -77.09 -21.65
N ASP A 1226 -48.14 -77.68 -20.62
CA ASP A 1226 -49.60 -77.74 -20.47
C ASP A 1226 -50.07 -76.48 -19.73
N ILE A 1227 -50.86 -75.62 -20.38
CA ILE A 1227 -51.44 -74.42 -19.75
C ILE A 1227 -52.78 -74.74 -19.08
N ASP A 1228 -52.95 -74.33 -17.83
CA ASP A 1228 -54.27 -74.21 -17.20
C ASP A 1228 -54.98 -72.94 -17.68
N ILE A 1229 -55.91 -73.09 -18.62
CA ILE A 1229 -56.67 -71.97 -19.20
C ILE A 1229 -57.57 -71.23 -18.18
N THR A 1230 -57.76 -71.81 -16.98
CA THR A 1230 -58.58 -71.22 -15.92
C THR A 1230 -57.76 -70.44 -14.90
N ASN A 1231 -56.43 -70.56 -14.94
CA ASN A 1231 -55.49 -69.81 -14.13
C ASN A 1231 -54.15 -69.69 -14.87
N ILE A 1232 -54.05 -68.70 -15.75
CA ILE A 1232 -52.85 -68.47 -16.58
C ILE A 1232 -51.82 -67.73 -15.72
N SER A 1233 -51.03 -68.48 -14.95
CA SER A 1233 -49.94 -67.95 -14.11
C SER A 1233 -48.55 -68.37 -14.59
N THR A 1234 -48.45 -69.06 -15.73
CA THR A 1234 -47.18 -69.56 -16.27
C THR A 1234 -46.68 -68.66 -17.39
N LEU A 1235 -45.39 -68.30 -17.36
CA LEU A 1235 -44.73 -67.46 -18.35
C LEU A 1235 -44.37 -68.26 -19.61
N GLY A 1236 -44.20 -67.56 -20.75
CA GLY A 1236 -43.62 -68.15 -21.96
C GLY A 1236 -42.20 -68.67 -21.72
N SER A 1237 -41.79 -69.69 -22.48
CA SER A 1237 -40.53 -70.42 -22.27
C SER A 1237 -39.53 -70.13 -23.38
N GLY A 1238 -38.25 -69.98 -23.04
CA GLY A 1238 -37.20 -69.63 -23.99
C GLY A 1238 -36.74 -70.80 -24.87
N GLY A 1239 -36.22 -70.50 -26.06
CA GLY A 1239 -35.51 -71.48 -26.89
C GLY A 1239 -34.11 -71.81 -26.37
N ALA A 1240 -33.51 -72.94 -26.81
CA ALA A 1240 -32.13 -73.27 -26.48
C ALA A 1240 -31.13 -72.39 -27.25
N GLY A 1241 -29.94 -72.19 -26.67
CA GLY A 1241 -28.89 -71.37 -27.29
C GLY A 1241 -28.18 -72.06 -28.46
N TRP A 1242 -27.52 -71.26 -29.32
CA TRP A 1242 -26.74 -71.77 -30.46
C TRP A 1242 -25.25 -71.92 -30.12
N GLY A 1243 -24.62 -73.00 -30.60
CA GLY A 1243 -23.24 -73.34 -30.19
C GLY A 1243 -22.12 -72.53 -30.89
N CYS A 1244 -22.45 -71.69 -31.87
CA CYS A 1244 -21.52 -70.76 -32.53
C CYS A 1244 -22.09 -69.33 -32.51
N CYS A 1245 -21.26 -68.39 -32.04
CA CYS A 1245 -21.59 -66.99 -31.71
C CYS A 1245 -22.32 -66.84 -30.38
N SER A 1246 -22.10 -65.73 -29.68
CA SER A 1246 -22.63 -65.40 -28.35
C SER A 1246 -24.13 -65.06 -28.34
N ALA A 1247 -24.92 -65.69 -29.22
CA ALA A 1247 -26.34 -65.41 -29.35
C ALA A 1247 -27.16 -66.33 -28.43
N LYS A 1248 -27.95 -65.75 -27.51
CA LYS A 1248 -28.95 -66.46 -26.72
C LYS A 1248 -30.11 -66.94 -27.61
N GLY A 1249 -30.76 -68.04 -27.23
CA GLY A 1249 -32.03 -68.44 -27.82
C GLY A 1249 -33.12 -67.40 -27.51
N GLY A 1250 -34.02 -67.13 -28.46
CA GLY A 1250 -35.17 -66.24 -28.25
C GLY A 1250 -36.46 -66.99 -27.94
#